data_AF-A0A535ATD3-F1
#
_entry.id   AF-A0A535ATD3-F1
#
_cell.length_a   1.000
_cell.length_b   1.000
_cell.length_c   1.000
_cell.angle_alpha   90.00
_cell.angle_beta   90.00
_cell.angle_gamma   90.00
#
_symmetry.space_group_name_H-M   'P 1'
#
loop_
_entity.id
_entity.type
_entity.pdbx_description
1 polymer ?
#
loop_
_entity_poly.entity_id
_entity_poly.type
_entity_poly.pdbx_seq_one_letter_code
_entity_poly.pdbx_strand_id
1 'polypeptide(L)'
;PMTRKLFLWRYLLAYRLPSLSRFLVGLIAFSLSGSVSAIAGTPLVANGINPRYLADSSGKAVYLAGTYLDHDQIELGLADFAAYLDFLQQQKHNFTRLWAWQQTPLAAKSPSLTLAYERTGPGLALDGGPKFDLLRLNQDYFDQLRARVGQAAERGVYVSVVLFQTSYGQTKQNQLQSWSANPFNRDNNINGIDGDTNRDGIGDEAFTLTIPAITTQQEAYLRKVVDTLNDLDNVLYEISGEGPLGSSAWQSHVIDYIKTYEATKLKQHPVGVSYLSGTSTTDIFNSPADWIALYGASLDPPIAVGNKVLFFAVNPTLVGDGSLPQSVWKSFARGLNPIYKEPDSLNVGVSEGLHAAIGQSLTYSQFINLAAMTPSNTVCSSGYCLVNPGAEYLIYMPSGGQISVDLSGTSQKFLANWFNPATGETVSGNSISGGGQVTLTSPFRRETVLHLLAQAQAPSSASIASTTSGTSGGSTLLTSQSLTVSSTSNNSNRTVSAPTITPNGGAFVGSVSVTLADNTPGGSIYYTMDGTSPTPSSKKYSGPFTIATNALVKAKAFKNNAQSSEASAWFSDTGTATSFNFTLANSGDKLVNAGSSVSNTLTATLSSGSSQAVSFTVSGLPSGATGSFSSASCSPTCSSTLTISTSGSTPIGNFPISVTSTGGGVTQTTAFTLTVSSTVVSTVATPTVTPNGGSFLSSVSVSIATATSGASIYYTTDGTSPTQSSTLYNGAITLTSSAVVKAKAF
;
A
#
# COMPACT_ATOMS: atom_id res chain seq x y z
N PRO A 1 55.01 2.92 -52.95
CA PRO A 1 56.05 3.98 -52.81
C PRO A 1 55.39 5.39 -52.88
N MET A 2 55.45 6.27 -51.90
CA MET A 2 56.24 6.33 -50.67
C MET A 2 55.58 7.40 -49.77
N THR A 3 55.19 6.99 -48.56
CA THR A 3 55.50 7.60 -47.25
C THR A 3 55.16 9.06 -46.88
N ARG A 4 54.49 9.12 -45.71
CA ARG A 4 54.82 9.87 -44.48
C ARG A 4 54.30 11.31 -44.30
N LYS A 5 53.25 11.40 -43.48
CA LYS A 5 53.18 12.16 -42.21
C LYS A 5 52.18 11.41 -41.29
N LEU A 6 52.24 11.35 -39.97
CA LEU A 6 53.27 11.42 -38.93
C LEU A 6 52.57 10.76 -37.72
N PHE A 7 53.30 9.96 -36.93
CA PHE A 7 52.81 9.24 -35.74
C PHE A 7 52.14 10.17 -34.71
N LEU A 8 50.97 9.79 -34.19
CA LEU A 8 50.66 9.86 -32.75
C LEU A 8 49.40 9.00 -32.42
N TRP A 9 49.47 8.26 -31.31
CA TRP A 9 48.40 7.59 -30.56
C TRP A 9 47.90 6.20 -31.01
N ARG A 10 48.62 5.18 -30.52
CA ARG A 10 48.07 3.86 -30.17
C ARG A 10 47.55 3.93 -28.73
N TYR A 11 46.24 3.76 -28.54
CA TYR A 11 45.58 2.97 -27.49
C TYR A 11 44.08 3.31 -27.54
N LEU A 12 43.26 2.37 -28.01
CA LEU A 12 41.81 2.17 -27.75
C LEU A 12 41.19 1.43 -28.95
N LEU A 13 41.14 0.10 -28.89
CA LEU A 13 40.21 -0.68 -29.72
C LEU A 13 39.83 -1.98 -29.00
N ALA A 14 38.90 -1.87 -28.06
CA ALA A 14 38.15 -3.02 -27.53
C ALA A 14 36.86 -2.54 -26.85
N TYR A 15 35.90 -2.02 -27.61
CA TYR A 15 34.47 -2.10 -27.27
C TYR A 15 33.66 -1.97 -28.56
N ARG A 16 33.16 -3.11 -29.05
CA ARG A 16 32.15 -3.17 -30.12
C ARG A 16 30.77 -3.29 -29.47
N LEU A 17 29.87 -2.42 -29.90
CA LEU A 17 28.42 -2.49 -29.69
C LEU A 17 27.82 -3.81 -30.20
N PRO A 18 26.73 -4.29 -29.58
CA PRO A 18 25.62 -4.93 -30.28
C PRO A 18 24.33 -4.12 -30.02
N SER A 19 23.82 -3.42 -31.03
CA SER A 19 22.80 -3.89 -31.98
C SER A 19 21.37 -3.56 -31.52
N LEU A 20 20.87 -2.43 -32.03
CA LEU A 20 19.46 -2.16 -32.21
C LEU A 20 18.82 -3.31 -33.01
N SER A 21 18.03 -4.15 -32.35
CA SER A 21 17.03 -5.02 -32.99
C SER A 21 16.18 -5.68 -31.91
N ARG A 22 15.12 -4.96 -31.48
CA ARG A 22 13.90 -5.50 -30.86
C ARG A 22 12.87 -4.36 -30.68
N PHE A 23 12.41 -3.84 -31.82
CA PHE A 23 11.11 -3.21 -31.91
C PHE A 23 10.26 -4.14 -32.80
N LEU A 24 9.03 -4.40 -32.36
CA LEU A 24 7.96 -5.12 -33.07
C LEU A 24 7.96 -6.67 -32.97
N VAL A 25 7.49 -7.21 -31.83
CA VAL A 25 6.57 -8.38 -31.82
C VAL A 25 5.54 -8.18 -30.70
N GLY A 26 4.31 -7.84 -31.12
CA GLY A 26 3.03 -8.35 -30.60
C GLY A 26 2.73 -8.33 -29.10
N LEU A 27 1.92 -7.35 -28.69
CA LEU A 27 0.92 -7.45 -27.63
C LEU A 27 0.28 -8.85 -27.59
N ILE A 28 0.41 -9.53 -26.45
CA ILE A 28 -0.67 -9.95 -25.52
C ILE A 28 0.09 -10.43 -24.27
N ALA A 29 0.42 -9.49 -23.40
CA ALA A 29 0.74 -9.80 -22.01
C ALA A 29 -0.52 -9.45 -21.23
N PHE A 30 -1.30 -10.48 -20.87
CA PHE A 30 -2.36 -10.31 -19.90
C PHE A 30 -1.68 -9.94 -18.57
N SER A 31 -1.80 -8.67 -18.17
CA SER A 31 -1.39 -8.18 -16.87
C SER A 31 -2.27 -8.82 -15.80
N LEU A 32 -1.82 -9.93 -15.22
CA LEU A 32 -2.15 -10.27 -13.83
C LEU A 32 -1.26 -9.43 -12.92
N SER A 33 -1.42 -8.11 -12.99
CA SER A 33 -1.08 -7.22 -11.89
C SER A 33 -2.11 -7.51 -10.80
N GLY A 34 -1.75 -8.36 -9.83
CA GLY A 34 -2.45 -8.35 -8.56
C GLY A 34 -2.34 -6.92 -8.02
N SER A 35 -3.44 -6.19 -8.03
CA SER A 35 -3.52 -4.84 -7.49
C SER A 35 -3.20 -4.93 -6.00
N VAL A 36 -2.01 -4.50 -5.60
CA VAL A 36 -1.77 -4.14 -4.21
C VAL A 36 -2.74 -3.01 -3.92
N SER A 37 -3.71 -3.28 -3.05
CA SER A 37 -4.73 -2.29 -2.71
C SER A 37 -4.07 -1.20 -1.88
N ALA A 38 -4.44 0.06 -2.13
CA ALA A 38 -4.09 1.17 -1.24
C ALA A 38 -4.46 0.79 0.20
N ILE A 39 -3.67 1.21 1.18
CA ILE A 39 -4.01 0.99 2.59
C ILE A 39 -5.28 1.78 2.86
N ALA A 40 -6.39 1.07 3.05
CA ALA A 40 -7.69 1.63 3.40
C ALA A 40 -8.14 0.94 4.70
N GLY A 41 -8.30 1.69 5.79
CA GLY A 41 -8.70 1.12 7.07
C GLY A 41 -8.54 2.07 8.25
N THR A 42 -8.18 1.50 9.39
CA THR A 42 -7.66 2.21 10.56
C THR A 42 -6.15 2.00 10.62
N PRO A 43 -5.41 2.79 11.41
CA PRO A 43 -4.02 2.51 11.69
C PRO A 43 -3.82 1.10 12.19
N LEU A 44 -2.63 0.56 11.94
CA LEU A 44 -2.20 -0.69 12.55
C LEU A 44 -2.20 -0.56 14.08
N VAL A 45 -2.55 -1.63 14.77
CA VAL A 45 -2.51 -1.70 16.24
C VAL A 45 -1.75 -2.93 16.70
N ALA A 46 -1.29 -2.99 17.94
CA ALA A 46 -0.72 -4.24 18.47
C ALA A 46 -1.75 -5.37 18.38
N ASN A 47 -1.36 -6.53 17.84
CA ASN A 47 -2.28 -7.64 17.72
C ASN A 47 -2.59 -8.23 19.11
N GLY A 48 -3.88 -8.30 19.45
CA GLY A 48 -4.34 -8.77 20.77
C GLY A 48 -4.15 -10.26 21.04
N ILE A 49 -3.91 -11.08 20.00
CA ILE A 49 -3.65 -12.52 20.13
C ILE A 49 -2.14 -12.78 20.15
N ASN A 50 -1.39 -12.17 19.22
CA ASN A 50 0.06 -12.30 19.13
C ASN A 50 0.75 -10.93 19.10
N PRO A 51 1.24 -10.42 20.24
CA PRO A 51 1.81 -9.07 20.35
C PRO A 51 3.14 -8.89 19.61
N ARG A 52 3.63 -9.91 18.88
CA ARG A 52 4.80 -9.83 17.98
C ARG A 52 4.49 -9.15 16.66
N TYR A 53 3.21 -9.10 16.30
CA TYR A 53 2.75 -8.50 15.06
C TYR A 53 1.80 -7.35 15.37
N LEU A 54 1.79 -6.40 14.44
CA LEU A 54 0.68 -5.46 14.37
C LEU A 54 -0.53 -6.16 13.72
N ALA A 55 -1.71 -5.60 13.88
CA ALA A 55 -2.94 -6.06 13.28
C ALA A 55 -3.57 -4.95 12.44
N ASP A 56 -4.15 -5.34 11.31
CA ASP A 56 -5.02 -4.46 10.54
C ASP A 56 -6.40 -4.32 11.20
N SER A 57 -7.28 -3.52 10.59
CA SER A 57 -8.64 -3.28 11.07
C SER A 57 -9.52 -4.54 11.20
N SER A 58 -9.15 -5.65 10.54
CA SER A 58 -9.85 -6.94 10.66
C SER A 58 -9.35 -7.78 11.85
N GLY A 59 -8.28 -7.35 12.52
CA GLY A 59 -7.58 -8.12 13.54
C GLY A 59 -6.57 -9.12 12.98
N LYS A 60 -6.35 -9.13 11.65
CA LYS A 60 -5.35 -10.01 11.02
C LYS A 60 -3.95 -9.51 11.34
N ALA A 61 -3.08 -10.41 11.80
CA ALA A 61 -1.67 -10.12 12.00
C ALA A 61 -0.99 -9.72 10.68
N VAL A 62 -0.27 -8.60 10.71
CA VAL A 62 0.44 -8.01 9.57
C VAL A 62 1.94 -8.17 9.78
N TYR A 63 2.59 -8.78 8.81
CA TYR A 63 4.04 -8.82 8.69
C TYR A 63 4.50 -7.64 7.83
N LEU A 64 5.40 -6.82 8.39
CA LEU A 64 5.95 -5.64 7.73
C LEU A 64 7.37 -5.96 7.29
N ALA A 65 7.63 -5.76 6.00
CA ALA A 65 8.96 -5.98 5.44
C ALA A 65 9.20 -5.06 4.24
N GLY A 66 10.43 -4.58 4.14
CA GLY A 66 10.83 -3.76 3.01
C GLY A 66 12.20 -3.17 3.18
N THR A 67 12.40 -2.03 2.54
CA THR A 67 13.69 -1.34 2.49
C THR A 67 13.52 0.14 2.77
N TYR A 68 14.62 0.87 2.95
CA TYR A 68 14.66 2.32 3.04
C TYR A 68 15.89 2.85 2.32
N LEU A 69 15.76 4.02 1.70
CA LEU A 69 16.91 4.78 1.21
C LEU A 69 17.56 5.53 2.37
N ASP A 70 18.87 5.79 2.27
CA ASP A 70 19.51 6.70 3.20
C ASP A 70 18.79 8.05 3.19
N HIS A 71 18.70 8.63 4.39
CA HIS A 71 17.99 9.88 4.61
C HIS A 71 18.54 11.00 3.71
N ASP A 72 19.86 11.07 3.53
CA ASP A 72 20.52 12.11 2.74
C ASP A 72 20.10 12.09 1.26
N GLN A 73 19.83 10.91 0.70
CA GLN A 73 19.39 10.74 -0.69
C GLN A 73 17.98 11.30 -0.91
N ILE A 74 17.03 10.94 -0.04
CA ILE A 74 15.63 11.38 -0.14
C ILE A 74 15.49 12.86 0.20
N GLU A 75 16.29 13.35 1.13
CA GLU A 75 16.15 14.71 1.67
C GLU A 75 16.88 15.75 0.83
N LEU A 76 18.11 15.48 0.38
CA LEU A 76 18.80 16.37 -0.57
C LEU A 76 18.15 16.39 -1.97
N GLY A 77 17.07 15.62 -2.17
CA GLY A 77 16.40 15.48 -3.45
C GLY A 77 17.27 14.78 -4.49
N LEU A 78 18.29 14.04 -4.04
CA LEU A 78 19.20 13.29 -4.91
C LEU A 78 18.52 12.03 -5.47
N ALA A 79 17.54 11.50 -4.73
CA ALA A 79 16.68 10.41 -5.16
C ALA A 79 15.24 10.90 -5.39
N ASP A 80 14.64 10.41 -6.47
CA ASP A 80 13.21 10.57 -6.74
C ASP A 80 12.43 9.65 -5.80
N PHE A 81 11.83 10.23 -4.76
CA PHE A 81 11.07 9.49 -3.76
C PHE A 81 9.85 8.79 -4.36
N ALA A 82 9.20 9.36 -5.37
CA ALA A 82 8.07 8.72 -6.03
C ALA A 82 8.53 7.48 -6.82
N ALA A 83 9.63 7.60 -7.56
CA ALA A 83 10.23 6.46 -8.25
C ALA A 83 10.70 5.36 -7.28
N TYR A 84 11.19 5.74 -6.10
CA TYR A 84 11.52 4.79 -5.04
C TYR A 84 10.28 4.04 -4.53
N LEU A 85 9.17 4.73 -4.27
CA LEU A 85 7.93 4.07 -3.85
C LEU A 85 7.34 3.19 -4.97
N ASP A 86 7.43 3.60 -6.24
CA ASP A 86 7.06 2.76 -7.39
C ASP A 86 7.90 1.48 -7.44
N PHE A 87 9.20 1.60 -7.17
CA PHE A 87 10.10 0.46 -7.04
C PHE A 87 9.68 -0.48 -5.89
N LEU A 88 9.40 0.05 -4.68
CA LEU A 88 8.91 -0.76 -3.57
C LEU A 88 7.63 -1.52 -3.92
N GLN A 89 6.69 -0.86 -4.59
CA GLN A 89 5.45 -1.48 -5.03
C GLN A 89 5.72 -2.60 -6.07
N GLN A 90 6.62 -2.36 -7.03
CA GLN A 90 7.01 -3.35 -8.03
C GLN A 90 7.68 -4.57 -7.38
N GLN A 91 8.52 -4.36 -6.37
CA GLN A 91 9.16 -5.42 -5.58
C GLN A 91 8.23 -6.04 -4.51
N LYS A 92 6.99 -5.56 -4.40
CA LYS A 92 5.96 -6.04 -3.46
C LYS A 92 6.34 -5.84 -1.99
N HIS A 93 7.11 -4.81 -1.68
CA HIS A 93 7.38 -4.40 -0.31
C HIS A 93 6.18 -3.66 0.27
N ASN A 94 5.96 -3.73 1.58
CA ASN A 94 4.86 -3.03 2.25
C ASN A 94 5.32 -2.08 3.36
N PHE A 95 6.63 -1.88 3.55
CA PHE A 95 7.15 -1.08 4.64
C PHE A 95 8.42 -0.32 4.24
N THR A 96 8.56 0.92 4.71
CA THR A 96 9.78 1.74 4.56
C THR A 96 9.99 2.67 5.75
N ARG A 97 11.16 3.31 5.83
CA ARG A 97 11.49 4.36 6.80
C ARG A 97 11.59 5.71 6.10
N LEU A 98 11.09 6.75 6.74
CA LEU A 98 11.18 8.14 6.31
C LEU A 98 11.58 9.01 7.50
N TRP A 99 12.62 9.81 7.35
CA TRP A 99 13.05 10.73 8.39
C TRP A 99 12.21 12.02 8.35
N ALA A 100 11.41 12.22 9.39
CA ALA A 100 10.86 13.51 9.74
C ALA A 100 11.95 14.26 10.54
N TRP A 101 12.87 14.82 9.77
CA TRP A 101 14.16 15.36 10.15
C TRP A 101 14.32 16.23 11.42
N GLN A 102 15.47 16.02 12.08
CA GLN A 102 16.24 16.99 12.86
C GLN A 102 17.52 17.39 12.09
N GLN A 103 17.84 18.69 12.04
CA GLN A 103 18.94 19.25 11.24
C GLN A 103 20.33 18.66 11.44
N THR A 104 20.94 18.25 10.32
CA THR A 104 22.38 17.97 10.21
C THR A 104 23.13 19.09 9.46
N PRO A 105 24.47 19.15 9.57
CA PRO A 105 25.31 20.11 8.83
C PRO A 105 25.26 19.96 7.31
N LEU A 106 24.91 18.78 6.81
CA LEU A 106 24.71 18.55 5.38
C LEU A 106 23.40 19.19 4.91
N ALA A 107 22.32 19.04 5.68
CA ALA A 107 21.05 19.71 5.38
C ALA A 107 21.14 21.24 5.48
N ALA A 108 21.89 21.75 6.46
CA ALA A 108 22.14 23.18 6.61
C ALA A 108 22.84 23.83 5.40
N LYS A 109 23.62 23.05 4.63
CA LYS A 109 24.35 23.53 3.45
C LYS A 109 23.54 23.46 2.16
N SER A 110 22.37 22.82 2.16
CA SER A 110 21.51 22.71 0.98
C SER A 110 20.42 23.78 1.00
N PRO A 111 20.46 24.79 0.12
CA PRO A 111 19.45 25.85 0.09
C PRO A 111 18.08 25.36 -0.39
N SER A 112 18.01 24.16 -0.97
CA SER A 112 16.78 23.54 -1.49
C SER A 112 16.04 22.70 -0.45
N LEU A 113 16.64 22.48 0.73
CA LEU A 113 16.05 21.69 1.79
C LEU A 113 15.12 22.53 2.67
N THR A 114 13.89 22.09 2.82
CA THR A 114 12.93 22.70 3.73
C THR A 114 13.12 22.14 5.13
N LEU A 115 13.23 23.01 6.13
CA LEU A 115 13.56 22.65 7.51
C LEU A 115 12.34 22.87 8.42
N ALA A 116 12.19 22.08 9.48
CA ALA A 116 11.04 22.14 10.39
C ALA A 116 10.86 23.50 11.09
N TYR A 117 11.95 24.21 11.40
CA TYR A 117 11.94 25.56 11.99
C TYR A 117 12.33 26.61 10.95
N GLU A 118 11.66 27.76 10.96
CA GLU A 118 11.97 28.88 10.09
C GLU A 118 13.32 29.53 10.45
N ARG A 119 14.06 29.96 9.43
CA ARG A 119 15.31 30.74 9.58
C ARG A 119 15.03 32.22 9.32
N THR A 120 14.67 32.98 10.36
CA THR A 120 14.28 34.39 10.23
C THR A 120 15.43 35.37 10.45
N GLY A 121 16.51 34.95 11.11
CA GLY A 121 17.46 35.89 11.71
C GLY A 121 16.81 36.76 12.80
N PRO A 122 17.49 37.81 13.31
CA PRO A 122 18.75 38.36 12.82
C PRO A 122 19.98 37.50 13.14
N GLY A 123 21.07 37.79 12.44
CA GLY A 123 22.36 37.12 12.63
C GLY A 123 22.48 35.79 11.87
N LEU A 124 23.69 35.26 11.85
CA LEU A 124 24.02 34.01 11.19
C LEU A 124 24.15 32.89 12.23
N ALA A 125 23.63 31.72 11.87
CA ALA A 125 23.95 30.45 12.51
C ALA A 125 25.39 30.04 12.13
N LEU A 126 25.93 29.03 12.82
CA LEU A 126 27.31 28.55 12.63
C LEU A 126 27.55 27.94 11.24
N ASP A 127 26.50 27.57 10.53
CA ASP A 127 26.54 27.10 9.14
C ASP A 127 26.57 28.24 8.11
N GLY A 128 26.47 29.50 8.55
CA GLY A 128 26.45 30.69 7.70
C GLY A 128 25.07 31.07 7.16
N GLY A 129 24.02 30.28 7.40
CA GLY A 129 22.63 30.63 7.12
C GLY A 129 22.03 31.54 8.20
N PRO A 130 20.84 32.15 7.99
CA PRO A 130 20.18 32.90 9.05
C PRO A 130 19.85 32.01 10.26
N LYS A 131 19.87 32.60 11.45
CA LYS A 131 19.48 31.91 12.68
C LYS A 131 18.02 31.47 12.67
N PHE A 132 17.74 30.39 13.39
CA PHE A 132 16.40 29.85 13.61
C PHE A 132 15.55 30.71 14.54
N ASP A 133 14.26 30.77 14.23
CA ASP A 133 13.22 31.06 15.22
C ASP A 133 12.52 29.76 15.59
N LEU A 134 12.88 29.22 16.76
CA LEU A 134 12.35 27.96 17.26
C LEU A 134 10.86 28.03 17.59
N LEU A 135 10.28 29.23 17.70
CA LEU A 135 8.84 29.40 17.91
C LEU A 135 8.03 29.36 16.61
N ARG A 136 8.69 29.28 15.45
CA ARG A 136 8.07 29.32 14.13
C ARG A 136 8.36 28.04 13.35
N LEU A 137 7.35 27.18 13.26
CA LEU A 137 7.38 25.98 12.45
C LEU A 137 7.10 26.32 10.98
N ASN A 138 7.85 25.70 10.07
CA ASN A 138 7.77 25.94 8.63
C ASN A 138 6.71 25.03 7.99
N GLN A 139 5.63 25.61 7.46
CA GLN A 139 4.53 24.85 6.86
C GLN A 139 4.95 24.00 5.65
N ASP A 140 5.86 24.50 4.80
CA ASP A 140 6.30 23.80 3.59
C ASP A 140 6.96 22.44 3.92
N TYR A 141 7.63 22.36 5.08
CA TYR A 141 8.24 21.11 5.55
C TYR A 141 7.17 20.05 5.85
N PHE A 142 6.10 20.45 6.55
CA PHE A 142 5.01 19.55 6.92
C PHE A 142 4.17 19.15 5.70
N ASP A 143 3.99 20.05 4.74
CA ASP A 143 3.32 19.74 3.47
C ASP A 143 4.09 18.69 2.67
N GLN A 144 5.42 18.80 2.62
CA GLN A 144 6.28 17.78 1.99
C GLN A 144 6.24 16.44 2.72
N LEU A 145 6.30 16.46 4.06
CA LEU A 145 6.17 15.25 4.87
C LEU A 145 4.82 14.56 4.59
N ARG A 146 3.72 15.32 4.58
CA ARG A 146 2.38 14.79 4.28
C ARG A 146 2.28 14.21 2.88
N ALA A 147 2.85 14.89 1.89
CA ALA A 147 2.85 14.43 0.50
C ALA A 147 3.59 13.09 0.36
N ARG A 148 4.77 12.96 0.96
CA ARG A 148 5.58 11.73 0.93
C ARG A 148 4.86 10.55 1.59
N VAL A 149 4.35 10.74 2.80
CA VAL A 149 3.63 9.66 3.52
C VAL A 149 2.34 9.29 2.80
N GLY A 150 1.61 10.27 2.23
CA GLY A 150 0.42 10.03 1.41
C GLY A 150 0.70 9.21 0.15
N GLN A 151 1.77 9.54 -0.59
CA GLN A 151 2.19 8.78 -1.78
C GLN A 151 2.56 7.32 -1.46
N ALA A 152 3.11 7.07 -0.28
CA ALA A 152 3.37 5.71 0.20
C ALA A 152 2.06 4.96 0.47
N ALA A 153 1.06 5.63 1.06
CA ALA A 153 -0.26 5.05 1.34
C ALA A 153 -0.97 4.58 0.06
N GLU A 154 -0.91 5.40 -1.00
CA GLU A 154 -1.46 5.10 -2.33
C GLU A 154 -0.87 3.82 -2.95
N ARG A 155 0.34 3.44 -2.52
CA ARG A 155 1.07 2.26 -3.02
C ARG A 155 1.01 1.05 -2.09
N GLY A 156 0.29 1.16 -0.97
CA GLY A 156 0.19 0.09 0.00
C GLY A 156 1.41 -0.04 0.91
N VAL A 157 2.18 1.05 1.09
CA VAL A 157 3.42 1.07 1.88
C VAL A 157 3.20 1.79 3.21
N TYR A 158 3.42 1.07 4.32
CA TYR A 158 3.51 1.63 5.66
C TYR A 158 4.85 2.35 5.86
N VAL A 159 4.83 3.46 6.58
CA VAL A 159 5.97 4.34 6.78
C VAL A 159 6.29 4.45 8.27
N SER A 160 7.48 4.03 8.66
CA SER A 160 8.09 4.47 9.92
C SER A 160 8.55 5.92 9.77
N VAL A 161 7.88 6.84 10.44
CA VAL A 161 8.22 8.26 10.48
C VAL A 161 9.18 8.51 11.63
N VAL A 162 10.46 8.65 11.31
CA VAL A 162 11.55 8.82 12.28
C VAL A 162 11.65 10.28 12.70
N LEU A 163 11.34 10.59 13.96
CA LEU A 163 11.10 11.95 14.47
C LEU A 163 12.36 12.67 14.96
N PHE A 164 13.29 11.92 15.53
CA PHE A 164 14.58 12.43 16.00
C PHE A 164 15.69 11.45 15.61
N GLN A 165 16.94 11.89 15.65
CA GLN A 165 18.08 11.03 15.30
C GLN A 165 19.32 11.37 16.12
N THR A 166 20.12 10.35 16.46
CA THR A 166 21.48 10.58 16.96
C THR A 166 22.38 10.87 15.76
N SER A 167 23.17 11.93 15.83
CA SER A 167 24.30 12.04 14.91
C SER A 167 25.33 11.01 15.32
N TYR A 168 25.62 10.05 14.42
CA TYR A 168 26.67 9.04 14.52
C TYR A 168 27.62 9.23 15.70
N GLY A 169 27.36 8.50 16.78
CA GLY A 169 28.35 8.25 17.82
C GLY A 169 29.53 7.48 17.21
N GLN A 170 30.42 8.18 16.52
CA GLN A 170 31.73 7.68 16.14
C GLN A 170 32.81 8.62 16.65
N THR A 171 33.15 8.35 17.91
CA THR A 171 34.39 8.69 18.63
C THR A 171 34.82 10.17 18.69
N LYS A 172 35.24 10.54 19.90
CA LYS A 172 35.72 11.85 20.38
C LYS A 172 36.93 12.44 19.61
N GLN A 173 37.23 12.01 18.40
CA GLN A 173 38.47 12.36 17.70
C GLN A 173 38.29 13.08 16.37
N ASN A 174 37.11 13.15 15.73
CA ASN A 174 36.99 13.91 14.46
C ASN A 174 35.61 14.42 14.00
N GLN A 175 34.53 14.39 14.80
CA GLN A 175 33.20 14.85 14.35
C GLN A 175 32.50 15.85 15.28
N LEU A 176 33.13 17.01 15.48
CA LEU A 176 32.55 18.24 16.04
C LEU A 176 31.43 18.87 15.17
N GLN A 177 30.96 18.19 14.12
CA GLN A 177 30.16 18.84 13.07
C GLN A 177 28.66 18.77 13.30
N SER A 178 28.07 17.65 13.75
CA SER A 178 26.60 17.52 13.72
C SER A 178 25.85 18.48 14.65
N TRP A 179 26.37 18.70 15.86
CA TRP A 179 25.82 19.67 16.81
C TRP A 179 25.94 21.12 16.31
N SER A 180 26.94 21.43 15.47
CA SER A 180 27.18 22.80 15.01
C SER A 180 26.06 23.34 14.12
N ALA A 181 25.24 22.48 13.50
CA ALA A 181 24.11 22.90 12.69
C ALA A 181 22.75 22.69 13.39
N ASN A 182 22.74 22.22 14.64
CA ASN A 182 21.51 21.92 15.35
C ASN A 182 20.76 23.22 15.72
N PRO A 183 19.42 23.31 15.53
CA PRO A 183 18.63 24.48 15.92
C PRO A 183 18.69 24.77 17.41
N PHE A 184 18.86 23.74 18.24
CA PHE A 184 18.97 23.88 19.69
C PHE A 184 20.38 24.26 20.17
N ASN A 185 21.35 24.38 19.26
CA ASN A 185 22.62 25.02 19.59
C ASN A 185 22.37 26.51 19.85
N ARG A 186 22.88 27.03 20.97
CA ARG A 186 22.68 28.42 21.41
C ARG A 186 23.03 29.45 20.34
N ASP A 187 24.06 29.18 19.54
CA ASP A 187 24.52 30.12 18.53
C ASP A 187 23.70 30.06 17.24
N ASN A 188 22.83 29.06 17.07
CA ASN A 188 22.03 28.87 15.86
C ASN A 188 20.61 29.43 15.94
N ASN A 189 20.08 29.75 17.12
CA ASN A 189 18.73 30.29 17.27
C ASN A 189 18.71 31.71 17.86
N ILE A 190 17.64 32.44 17.61
CA ILE A 190 17.41 33.79 18.15
C ILE A 190 16.74 33.76 19.53
N ASN A 191 16.22 32.60 19.94
CA ASN A 191 15.40 32.44 21.15
C ASN A 191 16.27 32.29 22.42
N GLY A 192 17.59 32.19 22.28
CA GLY A 192 18.54 32.06 23.39
C GLY A 192 18.50 30.68 24.06
N ILE A 193 17.92 29.68 23.40
CA ILE A 193 17.84 28.30 23.90
C ILE A 193 19.20 27.64 23.71
N ASP A 194 19.75 27.10 24.80
CA ASP A 194 21.05 26.44 24.85
C ASP A 194 20.88 24.94 25.16
N GLY A 195 21.03 24.10 24.15
CA GLY A 195 20.91 22.65 24.26
C GLY A 195 22.16 21.91 24.70
N ASP A 196 23.26 22.62 24.98
CA ASP A 196 24.54 22.08 25.43
C ASP A 196 24.98 22.80 26.71
N THR A 197 24.20 22.57 27.78
CA THR A 197 24.39 23.31 29.04
C THR A 197 25.69 22.95 29.76
N ASN A 198 26.29 21.79 29.46
CA ASN A 198 27.55 21.34 30.03
C ASN A 198 28.77 21.83 29.21
N ARG A 199 28.55 22.32 27.98
CA ARG A 199 29.54 22.84 27.03
C ARG A 199 30.58 21.82 26.56
N ASP A 200 30.19 20.57 26.42
CA ASP A 200 31.04 19.51 25.88
C ASP A 200 31.01 19.43 24.34
N GLY A 201 30.13 20.21 23.70
CA GLY A 201 29.99 20.30 22.26
C GLY A 201 29.17 19.17 21.62
N ILE A 202 28.48 18.35 22.42
CA ILE A 202 27.70 17.21 21.96
C ILE A 202 26.20 17.56 21.88
N GLY A 203 25.68 18.25 22.91
CA GLY A 203 24.28 18.68 22.97
C GLY A 203 23.28 17.56 23.27
N ASP A 204 23.73 16.48 23.93
CA ASP A 204 22.87 15.37 24.35
C ASP A 204 21.81 15.82 25.37
N GLU A 205 22.06 16.92 26.11
CA GLU A 205 21.13 17.47 27.10
C GLU A 205 19.78 17.86 26.49
N ALA A 206 19.76 18.20 25.19
CA ALA A 206 18.54 18.46 24.42
C ALA A 206 17.56 17.26 24.44
N PHE A 207 18.01 16.08 24.85
CA PHE A 207 17.21 14.86 24.95
C PHE A 207 17.12 14.31 26.38
N THR A 208 17.27 15.15 27.42
CA THR A 208 17.28 14.66 28.83
C THR A 208 16.13 15.18 29.70
N LEU A 209 15.19 15.95 29.13
CA LEU A 209 14.14 16.72 29.82
C LEU A 209 14.65 17.80 30.79
N THR A 210 15.96 17.98 30.92
CA THR A 210 16.56 18.94 31.86
C THR A 210 16.42 20.40 31.41
N ILE A 211 16.06 20.63 30.14
CA ILE A 211 15.93 21.96 29.52
C ILE A 211 14.46 22.15 29.10
N PRO A 212 13.58 22.70 29.97
CA PRO A 212 12.13 22.80 29.70
C PRO A 212 11.78 23.56 28.42
N ALA A 213 12.61 24.54 28.04
CA ALA A 213 12.43 25.29 26.80
C ALA A 213 12.56 24.39 25.56
N ILE A 214 13.50 23.43 25.56
CA ILE A 214 13.66 22.46 24.46
C ILE A 214 12.51 21.45 24.47
N THR A 215 12.13 20.94 25.64
CA THR A 215 10.96 20.04 25.76
C THR A 215 9.71 20.70 25.16
N THR A 216 9.47 21.98 25.47
CA THR A 216 8.34 22.74 24.89
C THR A 216 8.39 22.80 23.36
N GLN A 217 9.57 23.01 22.76
CA GLN A 217 9.70 23.05 21.30
C GLN A 217 9.57 21.67 20.66
N GLN A 218 10.12 20.62 21.29
CA GLN A 218 9.94 19.24 20.84
C GLN A 218 8.46 18.84 20.89
N GLU A 219 7.75 19.17 21.96
CA GLU A 219 6.30 18.95 22.09
C GLU A 219 5.49 19.69 21.01
N ALA A 220 5.86 20.93 20.68
CA ALA A 220 5.23 21.70 19.62
C ALA A 220 5.47 21.08 18.22
N TYR A 221 6.70 20.65 17.96
CA TYR A 221 7.06 19.91 16.75
C TYR A 221 6.27 18.61 16.62
N LEU A 222 6.27 17.77 17.67
CA LEU A 222 5.54 16.51 17.72
C LEU A 222 4.04 16.72 17.49
N ARG A 223 3.45 17.73 18.13
CA ARG A 223 2.05 18.12 17.91
C ARG A 223 1.77 18.41 16.45
N LYS A 224 2.64 19.19 15.80
CA LYS A 224 2.49 19.56 14.40
C LYS A 224 2.67 18.37 13.47
N VAL A 225 3.60 17.45 13.74
CA VAL A 225 3.73 16.20 12.97
C VAL A 225 2.46 15.36 13.08
N VAL A 226 1.94 15.17 14.30
CA VAL A 226 0.68 14.43 14.52
C VAL A 226 -0.47 15.10 13.77
N ASP A 227 -0.66 16.42 13.92
CA ASP A 227 -1.73 17.15 13.21
C ASP A 227 -1.61 17.02 11.69
N THR A 228 -0.39 16.87 11.19
CA THR A 228 -0.12 16.72 9.76
C THR A 228 -0.48 15.34 9.25
N LEU A 229 -0.19 14.28 10.02
CA LEU A 229 -0.24 12.89 9.54
C LEU A 229 -1.38 12.06 10.13
N ASN A 230 -2.11 12.55 11.14
CA ASN A 230 -3.06 11.72 11.89
C ASN A 230 -4.16 11.12 11.03
N ASP A 231 -4.53 11.72 9.90
CA ASP A 231 -5.58 11.18 9.04
C ASP A 231 -5.13 9.98 8.18
N LEU A 232 -3.84 9.65 8.14
CA LEU A 232 -3.25 8.58 7.32
C LEU A 232 -3.08 7.26 8.07
N ASP A 233 -3.62 6.16 7.54
CA ASP A 233 -3.54 4.83 8.19
C ASP A 233 -2.16 4.17 8.17
N ASN A 234 -1.30 4.61 7.25
CA ASN A 234 -0.04 3.94 6.95
C ASN A 234 1.14 4.42 7.81
N VAL A 235 0.88 5.05 8.96
CA VAL A 235 1.90 5.70 9.80
C VAL A 235 2.28 4.84 11.00
N LEU A 236 3.59 4.70 11.24
CA LEU A 236 4.17 4.27 12.50
C LEU A 236 5.14 5.37 12.96
N TYR A 237 4.99 5.89 14.17
CA TYR A 237 5.94 6.88 14.69
C TYR A 237 7.15 6.19 15.28
N GLU A 238 8.35 6.65 14.92
CA GLU A 238 9.61 6.18 15.48
C GLU A 238 10.31 7.36 16.18
N ILE A 239 10.38 7.33 17.51
CA ILE A 239 10.85 8.50 18.28
C ILE A 239 12.34 8.79 18.05
N SER A 240 13.13 7.81 17.62
CA SER A 240 14.56 7.98 17.38
C SER A 240 15.05 6.95 16.38
N GLY A 241 15.74 7.42 15.33
CA GLY A 241 16.54 6.60 14.42
C GLY A 241 17.97 6.45 14.94
N GLU A 242 18.55 5.25 14.79
CA GLU A 242 19.93 4.97 15.22
C GLU A 242 20.13 5.14 16.75
N GLY A 243 19.26 4.53 17.56
CA GLY A 243 19.48 4.25 18.99
C GLY A 243 18.74 5.18 19.95
N PRO A 244 18.71 4.86 21.26
CA PRO A 244 18.07 5.73 22.23
C PRO A 244 18.80 7.05 22.36
N LEU A 245 18.15 8.12 21.92
CA LEU A 245 18.49 9.49 22.30
C LEU A 245 18.18 9.68 23.78
N GLY A 246 19.07 10.41 24.47
CA GLY A 246 18.73 10.96 25.77
C GLY A 246 18.64 9.96 26.92
N SER A 247 17.75 10.25 27.86
CA SER A 247 17.43 9.37 29.00
C SER A 247 16.19 8.51 28.73
N SER A 248 16.04 7.40 29.46
CA SER A 248 14.81 6.59 29.44
C SER A 248 13.56 7.41 29.82
N ALA A 249 13.74 8.45 30.66
CA ALA A 249 12.69 9.40 31.00
C ALA A 249 12.26 10.25 29.80
N TRP A 250 13.20 10.75 29.01
CA TRP A 250 12.89 11.49 27.77
C TRP A 250 12.17 10.61 26.75
N GLN A 251 12.65 9.38 26.53
CA GLN A 251 12.00 8.44 25.60
C GLN A 251 10.56 8.16 26.01
N SER A 252 10.34 7.84 27.30
CA SER A 252 9.00 7.57 27.83
C SER A 252 8.11 8.81 27.67
N HIS A 253 8.63 9.99 27.99
CA HIS A 253 7.90 11.25 27.82
C HIS A 253 7.48 11.50 26.37
N VAL A 254 8.37 11.33 25.38
CA VAL A 254 8.03 11.53 23.96
C VAL A 254 6.96 10.54 23.50
N ILE A 255 7.12 9.26 23.86
CA ILE A 255 6.13 8.22 23.51
C ILE A 255 4.77 8.56 24.13
N ASP A 256 4.74 8.84 25.43
CA ASP A 256 3.52 9.13 26.18
C ASP A 256 2.87 10.42 25.68
N TYR A 257 3.67 11.43 25.32
CA TYR A 257 3.16 12.69 24.76
C TYR A 257 2.48 12.47 23.40
N ILE A 258 3.10 11.72 22.47
CA ILE A 258 2.47 11.38 21.18
C ILE A 258 1.17 10.61 21.42
N LYS A 259 1.19 9.56 22.24
CA LYS A 259 0.00 8.75 22.55
C LYS A 259 -1.11 9.57 23.19
N THR A 260 -0.77 10.42 24.15
CA THR A 260 -1.73 11.30 24.85
C THR A 260 -2.33 12.33 23.88
N TYR A 261 -1.52 12.90 23.00
CA TYR A 261 -2.01 13.87 22.03
C TYR A 261 -2.87 13.20 20.95
N GLU A 262 -2.48 12.05 20.42
CA GLU A 262 -3.28 11.27 19.46
C GLU A 262 -4.59 10.75 20.05
N ALA A 263 -4.66 10.50 21.36
CA ALA A 263 -5.92 10.16 22.02
C ALA A 263 -6.98 11.29 21.92
N THR A 264 -6.57 12.52 21.59
CA THR A 264 -7.48 13.65 21.29
C THR A 264 -7.89 13.73 19.81
N LYS A 265 -7.36 12.82 18.97
CA LYS A 265 -7.54 12.79 17.52
C LYS A 265 -8.34 11.56 17.08
N LEU A 266 -8.60 11.47 15.77
CA LEU A 266 -9.42 10.40 15.20
C LEU A 266 -8.71 9.04 15.17
N LYS A 267 -7.40 9.07 14.96
CA LYS A 267 -6.57 7.89 14.74
C LYS A 267 -5.45 7.84 15.78
N GLN A 268 -5.02 6.64 16.14
CA GLN A 268 -3.96 6.37 17.11
C GLN A 268 -2.99 5.41 16.46
N HIS A 269 -1.75 5.85 16.24
CA HIS A 269 -0.75 5.09 15.52
C HIS A 269 0.22 4.39 16.47
N PRO A 270 0.87 3.29 16.05
CA PRO A 270 1.90 2.65 16.85
C PRO A 270 3.10 3.59 17.03
N VAL A 271 3.58 3.73 18.26
CA VAL A 271 4.76 4.54 18.58
C VAL A 271 5.89 3.62 19.03
N GLY A 272 7.04 3.71 18.37
CA GLY A 272 8.19 2.85 18.60
C GLY A 272 9.51 3.59 18.74
N VAL A 273 10.57 2.81 18.94
CA VAL A 273 11.93 3.32 19.15
C VAL A 273 12.97 2.41 18.48
N SER A 274 14.02 2.99 17.87
CA SER A 274 15.19 2.20 17.46
C SER A 274 16.18 2.01 18.61
N TYR A 275 16.72 0.80 18.68
CA TYR A 275 17.75 0.36 19.61
C TYR A 275 19.06 0.14 18.85
N LEU A 276 20.14 0.77 19.32
CA LEU A 276 21.52 0.47 18.93
C LEU A 276 22.24 -0.33 20.02
N SER A 277 23.14 -1.21 19.59
CA SER A 277 23.99 -2.01 20.48
C SER A 277 24.76 -1.15 21.48
N GLY A 278 24.75 -1.52 22.76
CA GLY A 278 25.47 -0.83 23.84
C GLY A 278 24.57 -0.08 24.82
N THR A 279 23.25 -0.08 24.60
CA THR A 279 22.27 0.55 25.49
C THR A 279 21.56 -0.50 26.35
N SER A 280 20.96 -0.11 27.48
CA SER A 280 20.28 -1.03 28.39
C SER A 280 19.08 -1.68 27.67
N THR A 281 19.22 -2.96 27.32
CA THR A 281 18.15 -3.73 26.65
C THR A 281 16.90 -3.84 27.51
N THR A 282 17.02 -3.78 28.83
CA THR A 282 15.88 -3.93 29.74
C THR A 282 14.98 -2.71 29.71
N ASP A 283 15.54 -1.50 29.69
CA ASP A 283 14.76 -0.26 29.78
C ASP A 283 13.91 -0.04 28.52
N ILE A 284 14.45 -0.32 27.33
CA ILE A 284 13.71 -0.18 26.06
C ILE A 284 12.58 -1.20 25.96
N PHE A 285 12.79 -2.46 26.38
CA PHE A 285 11.73 -3.45 26.37
C PHE A 285 10.63 -3.18 27.41
N ASN A 286 10.98 -2.51 28.52
CA ASN A 286 10.03 -2.06 29.54
C ASN A 286 9.37 -0.71 29.21
N SER A 287 9.82 -0.02 28.16
CA SER A 287 9.31 1.29 27.76
C SER A 287 7.83 1.23 27.31
N PRO A 288 7.14 2.38 27.26
CA PRO A 288 5.77 2.45 26.72
C PRO A 288 5.67 2.24 25.20
N ALA A 289 6.78 2.02 24.48
CA ALA A 289 6.78 1.81 23.03
C ALA A 289 5.95 0.59 22.61
N ASP A 290 5.18 0.67 21.54
CA ASP A 290 4.43 -0.47 20.97
C ASP A 290 5.34 -1.42 20.19
N TRP A 291 6.40 -0.87 19.61
CA TRP A 291 7.34 -1.61 18.77
C TRP A 291 8.77 -1.10 18.94
N ILE A 292 9.73 -1.98 18.66
CA ILE A 292 11.17 -1.71 18.81
C ILE A 292 11.88 -2.15 17.54
N ALA A 293 12.71 -1.28 16.97
CA ALA A 293 13.63 -1.67 15.91
C ALA A 293 15.00 -1.98 16.48
N LEU A 294 15.45 -3.23 16.33
CA LEU A 294 16.77 -3.67 16.73
C LEU A 294 17.73 -3.51 15.56
N TYR A 295 18.84 -2.81 15.77
CA TYR A 295 19.92 -2.76 14.79
C TYR A 295 20.81 -4.00 14.89
N GLY A 296 21.03 -4.66 13.76
CA GLY A 296 21.81 -5.89 13.68
C GLY A 296 22.83 -5.89 12.56
N ALA A 297 24.01 -6.42 12.89
CA ALA A 297 25.08 -6.75 11.93
C ALA A 297 25.22 -8.26 11.68
N SER A 298 24.31 -9.07 12.22
CA SER A 298 24.40 -10.54 12.22
C SER A 298 23.42 -11.17 11.23
N LEU A 299 23.87 -12.24 10.57
CA LEU A 299 23.02 -13.13 9.78
C LEU A 299 22.02 -13.94 10.61
N ASP A 300 22.23 -14.03 11.92
CA ASP A 300 21.41 -14.80 12.83
C ASP A 300 20.69 -13.82 13.77
N PRO A 301 19.51 -13.32 13.37
CA PRO A 301 18.77 -12.35 14.15
C PRO A 301 18.26 -12.95 15.46
N PRO A 302 18.06 -12.18 16.55
CA PRO A 302 17.53 -12.72 17.79
C PRO A 302 16.14 -13.35 17.59
N ILE A 303 15.76 -14.26 18.48
CA ILE A 303 14.38 -14.74 18.53
C ILE A 303 13.48 -13.62 19.06
N ALA A 304 12.36 -13.35 18.41
CA ALA A 304 11.41 -12.35 18.91
C ALA A 304 10.66 -12.91 20.13
N VAL A 305 11.23 -12.66 21.32
CA VAL A 305 10.64 -12.98 22.63
C VAL A 305 10.07 -11.72 23.27
N GLY A 306 9.06 -11.87 24.15
CA GLY A 306 8.41 -10.75 24.85
C GLY A 306 7.04 -10.35 24.29
N ASN A 307 6.58 -9.13 24.60
CA ASN A 307 5.23 -8.64 24.27
C ASN A 307 5.27 -7.36 23.39
N LYS A 308 6.34 -7.18 22.62
CA LYS A 308 6.51 -6.03 21.72
C LYS A 308 6.65 -6.52 20.29
N VAL A 309 6.21 -5.69 19.35
CA VAL A 309 6.50 -5.90 17.93
C VAL A 309 7.96 -5.56 17.69
N LEU A 310 8.72 -6.48 17.11
CA LEU A 310 10.15 -6.30 16.90
C LEU A 310 10.47 -6.19 15.41
N PHE A 311 11.12 -5.10 15.05
CA PHE A 311 11.74 -4.91 13.75
C PHE A 311 13.22 -5.25 13.82
N PHE A 312 13.78 -5.74 12.72
CA PHE A 312 15.21 -5.99 12.60
C PHE A 312 15.77 -5.16 11.45
N ALA A 313 16.46 -4.09 11.82
CA ALA A 313 17.15 -3.21 10.90
C ALA A 313 18.53 -3.79 10.58
N VAL A 314 18.70 -4.29 9.36
CA VAL A 314 19.94 -4.94 8.93
C VAL A 314 20.76 -4.00 8.10
N ASN A 315 22.04 -3.87 8.43
CA ASN A 315 23.01 -3.18 7.58
C ASN A 315 23.61 -4.15 6.56
N PRO A 316 23.30 -4.02 5.25
CA PRO A 316 23.77 -4.96 4.24
C PRO A 316 25.29 -5.01 4.13
N THR A 317 25.96 -3.87 4.35
CA THR A 317 27.43 -3.76 4.27
C THR A 317 28.17 -4.61 5.29
N LEU A 318 27.50 -5.00 6.38
CA LEU A 318 28.07 -5.81 7.45
C LEU A 318 27.80 -7.32 7.27
N VAL A 319 26.86 -7.67 6.39
CA VAL A 319 26.29 -9.00 6.26
C VAL A 319 26.71 -9.69 4.95
N GLY A 320 27.03 -8.91 3.91
CA GLY A 320 27.49 -9.35 2.58
C GLY A 320 26.33 -9.77 1.66
N ASP A 321 26.40 -9.42 0.38
CA ASP A 321 25.24 -9.46 -0.54
C ASP A 321 24.58 -10.86 -0.71
N GLY A 322 25.38 -11.94 -0.71
CA GLY A 322 24.90 -13.30 -0.97
C GLY A 322 24.12 -13.96 0.19
N SER A 323 24.13 -13.35 1.37
CA SER A 323 23.53 -13.90 2.59
C SER A 323 22.33 -13.06 3.09
N LEU A 324 22.11 -11.87 2.50
CA LEU A 324 20.95 -11.01 2.76
C LEU A 324 19.60 -11.72 2.53
N PRO A 325 19.41 -12.51 1.45
CA PRO A 325 18.14 -13.23 1.25
C PRO A 325 17.84 -14.20 2.41
N GLN A 326 18.88 -14.84 2.95
CA GLN A 326 18.73 -15.76 4.08
C GLN A 326 18.34 -15.02 5.37
N SER A 327 18.87 -13.81 5.57
CA SER A 327 18.54 -13.00 6.74
C SER A 327 17.05 -12.65 6.79
N VAL A 328 16.38 -12.49 5.65
CA VAL A 328 14.93 -12.25 5.56
C VAL A 328 14.17 -13.43 6.13
N TRP A 329 14.45 -14.63 5.63
CA TRP A 329 13.78 -15.85 6.07
C TRP A 329 14.08 -16.23 7.50
N LYS A 330 15.30 -16.00 7.98
CA LYS A 330 15.65 -16.17 9.39
C LYS A 330 14.89 -15.19 10.28
N SER A 331 14.76 -13.92 9.87
CA SER A 331 13.99 -12.90 10.60
C SER A 331 12.52 -13.29 10.66
N PHE A 332 11.94 -13.65 9.53
CA PHE A 332 10.55 -14.08 9.44
C PHE A 332 10.28 -15.30 10.33
N ALA A 333 11.09 -16.36 10.21
CA ALA A 333 10.97 -17.57 11.01
C ALA A 333 11.25 -17.37 12.51
N ARG A 334 11.85 -16.23 12.89
CA ARG A 334 12.07 -15.81 14.28
C ARG A 334 11.07 -14.78 14.78
N GLY A 335 10.04 -14.46 14.00
CA GLY A 335 8.95 -13.57 14.39
C GLY A 335 9.30 -12.07 14.35
N LEU A 336 10.30 -11.69 13.56
CA LEU A 336 10.74 -10.30 13.38
C LEU A 336 10.20 -9.70 12.09
N ASN A 337 10.10 -8.37 12.03
CA ASN A 337 9.74 -7.57 10.86
C ASN A 337 11.01 -6.94 10.25
N PRO A 338 11.55 -7.46 9.14
CA PRO A 338 12.87 -7.02 8.66
C PRO A 338 12.79 -5.76 7.80
N ILE A 339 13.79 -4.89 7.95
CA ILE A 339 13.91 -3.64 7.20
C ILE A 339 15.37 -3.44 6.81
N TYR A 340 15.65 -3.23 5.53
CA TYR A 340 17.01 -3.17 4.99
C TYR A 340 17.31 -1.81 4.36
N LYS A 341 18.55 -1.36 4.50
CA LYS A 341 19.04 -0.19 3.79
C LYS A 341 19.27 -0.52 2.31
N GLU A 342 18.81 0.33 1.41
CA GLU A 342 19.17 0.30 -0.01
C GLU A 342 20.58 0.88 -0.26
N PRO A 343 21.27 0.49 -1.34
CA PRO A 343 22.42 1.24 -1.83
C PRO A 343 22.00 2.64 -2.29
N ASP A 344 22.95 3.57 -2.34
CA ASP A 344 22.73 5.00 -2.68
C ASP A 344 22.17 5.24 -4.11
N SER A 345 21.86 4.19 -4.88
CA SER A 345 21.20 4.30 -6.20
C SER A 345 20.27 3.12 -6.49
N LEU A 346 19.12 3.40 -7.10
CA LEU A 346 18.14 2.36 -7.52
C LEU A 346 18.54 1.61 -8.79
N ASN A 347 19.70 1.94 -9.39
CA ASN A 347 20.15 1.35 -10.66
C ASN A 347 21.43 0.51 -10.50
N VAL A 348 22.21 0.71 -9.44
CA VAL A 348 23.50 0.05 -9.23
C VAL A 348 23.56 -0.50 -7.81
N GLY A 349 23.83 -1.80 -7.69
CA GLY A 349 24.00 -2.48 -6.40
C GLY A 349 22.71 -3.03 -5.77
N VAL A 350 21.56 -2.84 -6.41
CA VAL A 350 20.27 -3.41 -5.95
C VAL A 350 20.32 -4.93 -5.98
N SER A 351 20.00 -5.58 -4.86
CA SER A 351 20.07 -7.04 -4.72
C SER A 351 18.75 -7.71 -5.08
N GLU A 352 18.63 -8.24 -6.29
CA GLU A 352 17.44 -8.97 -6.75
C GLU A 352 17.02 -10.09 -5.78
N GLY A 353 18.00 -10.80 -5.20
CA GLY A 353 17.76 -11.87 -4.23
C GLY A 353 17.14 -11.38 -2.92
N LEU A 354 17.55 -10.20 -2.43
CA LEU A 354 16.99 -9.60 -1.23
C LEU A 354 15.51 -9.24 -1.44
N HIS A 355 15.22 -8.53 -2.53
CA HIS A 355 13.86 -8.14 -2.91
C HIS A 355 12.95 -9.35 -3.12
N ALA A 356 13.45 -10.37 -3.82
CA ALA A 356 12.72 -11.62 -4.00
C ALA A 356 12.40 -12.28 -2.66
N ALA A 357 13.35 -12.35 -1.73
CA ALA A 357 13.12 -12.93 -0.41
C ALA A 357 12.11 -12.13 0.43
N ILE A 358 12.16 -10.79 0.37
CA ILE A 358 11.16 -9.91 1.03
C ILE A 358 9.76 -10.20 0.46
N GLY A 359 9.60 -10.11 -0.87
CA GLY A 359 8.31 -10.35 -1.52
C GLY A 359 7.76 -11.75 -1.27
N GLN A 360 8.60 -12.78 -1.26
CA GLN A 360 8.18 -14.15 -0.97
C GLN A 360 7.80 -14.35 0.51
N SER A 361 8.55 -13.78 1.46
CA SER A 361 8.20 -13.86 2.88
C SER A 361 6.89 -13.13 3.19
N LEU A 362 6.67 -11.96 2.57
CA LEU A 362 5.37 -11.25 2.60
C LEU A 362 4.25 -12.12 2.04
N THR A 363 4.48 -12.76 0.91
CA THR A 363 3.51 -13.69 0.32
C THR A 363 3.19 -14.84 1.28
N TYR A 364 4.19 -15.49 1.88
CA TYR A 364 3.99 -16.55 2.87
C TYR A 364 3.26 -16.09 4.14
N SER A 365 3.54 -14.87 4.61
CA SER A 365 2.87 -14.29 5.77
C SER A 365 1.35 -14.18 5.61
N GLN A 366 0.86 -14.09 4.37
CA GLN A 366 -0.57 -14.02 4.08
C GLN A 366 -1.28 -15.38 4.20
N PHE A 367 -0.52 -16.49 4.15
CA PHE A 367 -1.05 -17.86 4.11
C PHE A 367 -0.94 -18.62 5.42
N ILE A 368 -0.06 -18.18 6.32
CA ILE A 368 0.13 -18.81 7.64
C ILE A 368 -0.61 -18.03 8.71
N ASN A 369 -1.06 -18.71 9.77
CA ASN A 369 -1.75 -18.04 10.87
C ASN A 369 -0.77 -17.38 11.83
N LEU A 370 -0.19 -16.25 11.42
CA LEU A 370 0.76 -15.48 12.23
C LEU A 370 0.22 -15.13 13.62
N ALA A 371 -1.09 -14.88 13.75
CA ALA A 371 -1.72 -14.60 15.04
C ALA A 371 -1.66 -15.79 16.01
N ALA A 372 -1.52 -17.03 15.52
CA ALA A 372 -1.40 -18.23 16.34
C ALA A 372 0.02 -18.82 16.40
N MET A 373 0.97 -18.25 15.66
CA MET A 373 2.33 -18.80 15.55
C MET A 373 3.33 -18.07 16.45
N THR A 374 4.18 -18.85 17.11
CA THR A 374 5.25 -18.36 17.98
C THR A 374 6.60 -18.87 17.49
N PRO A 375 7.67 -18.05 17.53
CA PRO A 375 8.98 -18.52 17.12
C PRO A 375 9.55 -19.52 18.14
N SER A 376 10.31 -20.51 17.66
CA SER A 376 10.97 -21.52 18.48
C SER A 376 12.34 -21.88 17.92
N ASN A 377 13.31 -22.05 18.81
CA ASN A 377 14.65 -22.56 18.53
C ASN A 377 14.85 -24.04 18.91
N THR A 378 13.84 -24.68 19.51
CA THR A 378 13.93 -26.05 20.04
C THR A 378 13.04 -27.05 19.31
N VAL A 379 11.90 -26.60 18.76
CA VAL A 379 10.96 -27.48 18.04
C VAL A 379 11.58 -28.07 16.77
N CYS A 380 12.56 -27.40 16.19
CA CYS A 380 13.20 -27.84 14.95
C CYS A 380 14.72 -27.70 15.02
N SER A 381 15.44 -28.63 14.39
CA SER A 381 16.90 -28.67 14.45
C SER A 381 17.59 -27.52 13.71
N SER A 382 16.88 -26.76 12.87
CA SER A 382 17.44 -25.56 12.22
C SER A 382 17.47 -24.34 13.15
N GLY A 383 16.66 -24.32 14.21
CA GLY A 383 16.53 -23.16 15.11
C GLY A 383 15.81 -21.95 14.49
N TYR A 384 15.13 -22.13 13.35
CA TYR A 384 14.37 -21.11 12.61
C TYR A 384 12.96 -21.59 12.33
N CYS A 385 12.07 -21.51 13.32
CA CYS A 385 10.71 -22.03 13.20
C CYS A 385 9.66 -21.13 13.82
N LEU A 386 8.58 -20.90 13.07
CA LEU A 386 7.31 -20.42 13.61
C LEU A 386 6.40 -21.63 13.87
N VAL A 387 5.73 -21.63 15.01
CA VAL A 387 5.02 -22.80 15.52
C VAL A 387 3.67 -22.40 16.10
N ASN A 388 2.62 -23.00 15.58
CA ASN A 388 1.31 -23.13 16.19
C ASN A 388 1.12 -24.61 16.57
N PRO A 389 1.42 -24.99 17.83
CA PRO A 389 1.51 -26.39 18.22
C PRO A 389 0.28 -27.21 17.85
N GLY A 390 0.49 -28.34 17.18
CA GLY A 390 -0.58 -29.25 16.78
C GLY A 390 -1.36 -28.84 15.53
N ALA A 391 -1.14 -27.63 15.01
CA ALA A 391 -1.90 -27.09 13.89
C ALA A 391 -1.02 -26.68 12.71
N GLU A 392 0.07 -25.93 12.92
CA GLU A 392 0.84 -25.33 11.82
C GLU A 392 2.29 -25.05 12.21
N TYR A 393 3.23 -25.32 11.31
CA TYR A 393 4.66 -25.09 11.53
C TYR A 393 5.28 -24.53 10.24
N LEU A 394 6.04 -23.45 10.33
CA LEU A 394 6.86 -22.93 9.23
C LEU A 394 8.32 -22.98 9.64
N ILE A 395 9.15 -23.65 8.86
CA ILE A 395 10.51 -24.03 9.22
C ILE A 395 11.46 -23.58 8.12
N TYR A 396 12.40 -22.70 8.42
CA TYR A 396 13.46 -22.33 7.49
C TYR A 396 14.72 -23.17 7.72
N MET A 397 15.33 -23.63 6.63
CA MET A 397 16.54 -24.44 6.60
C MET A 397 17.58 -23.74 5.71
N PRO A 398 18.48 -22.92 6.28
CA PRO A 398 19.43 -22.12 5.50
C PRO A 398 20.35 -22.94 4.58
N SER A 399 20.63 -24.19 4.96
CA SER A 399 21.52 -25.10 4.21
C SER A 399 20.76 -26.22 3.48
N GLY A 400 19.44 -26.31 3.61
CA GLY A 400 18.68 -27.47 3.13
C GLY A 400 19.02 -28.75 3.90
N GLY A 401 19.00 -29.90 3.22
CA GLY A 401 19.37 -31.18 3.81
C GLY A 401 18.29 -31.79 4.70
N GLN A 402 18.67 -32.35 5.85
CA GLN A 402 17.74 -32.98 6.79
C GLN A 402 17.31 -32.02 7.89
N ILE A 403 16.04 -32.13 8.31
CA ILE A 403 15.47 -31.42 9.45
C ILE A 403 14.84 -32.42 10.41
N SER A 404 15.12 -32.25 11.70
CA SER A 404 14.37 -32.92 12.76
C SER A 404 13.34 -31.95 13.34
N VAL A 405 12.09 -32.41 13.49
CA VAL A 405 10.97 -31.62 13.99
C VAL A 405 10.29 -32.39 15.13
N ASP A 406 10.12 -31.75 16.28
CA ASP A 406 9.40 -32.31 17.40
C ASP A 406 7.89 -32.09 17.24
N LEU A 407 7.17 -33.16 16.91
CA LEU A 407 5.71 -33.20 16.81
C LEU A 407 5.11 -34.08 17.92
N SER A 408 5.82 -34.29 19.03
CA SER A 408 5.37 -35.15 20.14
C SER A 408 4.12 -34.63 20.84
N GLY A 409 3.89 -33.32 20.84
CA GLY A 409 2.74 -32.68 21.49
C GLY A 409 1.39 -32.86 20.79
N THR A 410 1.30 -33.63 19.71
CA THR A 410 0.07 -33.78 18.91
C THR A 410 -0.01 -35.15 18.25
N SER A 411 -1.20 -35.71 18.08
CA SER A 411 -1.44 -36.91 17.28
C SER A 411 -1.94 -36.61 15.86
N GLN A 412 -2.00 -35.33 15.48
CA GLN A 412 -2.48 -34.92 14.15
C GLN A 412 -1.56 -35.40 13.05
N LYS A 413 -2.14 -35.60 11.86
CA LYS A 413 -1.35 -35.78 10.64
C LYS A 413 -1.13 -34.43 9.99
N PHE A 414 0.08 -34.21 9.50
CA PHE A 414 0.51 -32.98 8.83
C PHE A 414 0.74 -33.25 7.35
N LEU A 415 0.38 -32.28 6.51
CA LEU A 415 0.89 -32.19 5.15
C LEU A 415 2.20 -31.43 5.18
N ALA A 416 3.22 -31.93 4.48
CA ALA A 416 4.46 -31.20 4.25
C ALA A 416 4.46 -30.52 2.90
N ASN A 417 4.77 -29.22 2.87
CA ASN A 417 5.05 -28.48 1.66
C ASN A 417 6.45 -27.88 1.76
N TRP A 418 7.26 -28.14 0.74
CA TRP A 418 8.60 -27.62 0.61
C TRP A 418 8.61 -26.46 -0.37
N PHE A 419 9.41 -25.44 -0.07
CA PHE A 419 9.60 -24.28 -0.90
C PHE A 419 11.06 -23.90 -0.97
N ASN A 420 11.54 -23.59 -2.17
CA ASN A 420 12.88 -23.09 -2.41
C ASN A 420 12.82 -21.55 -2.49
N PRO A 421 13.28 -20.83 -1.47
CA PRO A 421 13.22 -19.37 -1.47
C PRO A 421 14.12 -18.72 -2.52
N ALA A 422 15.18 -19.40 -2.99
CA ALA A 422 16.02 -18.84 -4.05
C ALA A 422 15.33 -18.85 -5.43
N THR A 423 14.49 -19.86 -5.71
CA THR A 423 13.91 -20.06 -7.05
C THR A 423 12.39 -19.87 -7.10
N GLY A 424 11.72 -19.85 -5.96
CA GLY A 424 10.27 -19.87 -5.85
C GLY A 424 9.63 -21.26 -6.08
N GLU A 425 10.44 -22.31 -6.28
CA GLU A 425 9.95 -23.66 -6.57
C GLU A 425 9.28 -24.30 -5.34
N THR A 426 8.17 -25.03 -5.54
CA THR A 426 7.45 -25.75 -4.49
C THR A 426 7.35 -27.24 -4.76
N VAL A 427 7.45 -28.06 -3.72
CA VAL A 427 7.28 -29.52 -3.77
C VAL A 427 6.42 -29.97 -2.59
N SER A 428 5.27 -30.59 -2.83
CA SER A 428 4.48 -31.20 -1.77
C SER A 428 5.05 -32.57 -1.39
N GLY A 429 5.21 -32.80 -0.09
CA GLY A 429 5.64 -34.05 0.52
C GLY A 429 4.48 -34.96 0.93
N ASN A 430 4.83 -36.13 1.46
CA ASN A 430 3.86 -37.07 2.01
C ASN A 430 3.27 -36.59 3.34
N SER A 431 2.14 -37.19 3.73
CA SER A 431 1.58 -37.02 5.07
C SER A 431 2.56 -37.49 6.14
N ILE A 432 2.75 -36.67 7.17
CA ILE A 432 3.60 -36.95 8.34
C ILE A 432 2.69 -37.14 9.55
N SER A 433 2.93 -38.16 10.37
CA SER A 433 2.18 -38.33 11.61
C SER A 433 2.88 -37.60 12.75
N GLY A 434 2.11 -36.88 13.57
CA GLY A 434 2.56 -36.44 14.88
C GLY A 434 2.72 -37.61 15.86
N GLY A 435 3.07 -37.29 17.10
CA GLY A 435 3.22 -38.24 18.21
C GLY A 435 4.66 -38.57 18.52
N GLY A 436 5.62 -37.91 17.87
CA GLY A 436 7.03 -38.03 18.15
C GLY A 436 7.88 -37.06 17.32
N GLN A 437 9.19 -37.20 17.47
CA GLN A 437 10.14 -36.48 16.63
C GLN A 437 10.20 -37.13 15.23
N VAL A 438 10.17 -36.30 14.19
CA VAL A 438 10.22 -36.74 12.80
C VAL A 438 11.45 -36.15 12.11
N THR A 439 12.09 -36.94 11.26
CA THR A 439 13.21 -36.49 10.41
C THR A 439 12.77 -36.47 8.96
N LEU A 440 12.94 -35.32 8.31
CA LEU A 440 12.52 -35.06 6.94
C LEU A 440 13.71 -34.60 6.12
N THR A 441 13.76 -34.96 4.84
CA THR A 441 14.82 -34.55 3.92
C THR A 441 14.26 -33.57 2.90
N SER A 442 14.86 -32.39 2.79
CA SER A 442 14.50 -31.41 1.76
C SER A 442 14.71 -32.00 0.35
N PRO A 443 13.75 -31.78 -0.58
CA PRO A 443 13.93 -32.14 -1.98
C PRO A 443 14.92 -31.21 -2.71
N PHE A 444 15.32 -30.09 -2.10
CA PHE A 444 16.23 -29.12 -2.67
C PHE A 444 17.64 -29.26 -2.10
N ARG A 445 18.66 -28.90 -2.90
CA ARG A 445 20.08 -29.01 -2.53
C ARG A 445 20.59 -27.87 -1.66
N ARG A 446 19.83 -26.77 -1.54
CA ARG A 446 20.21 -25.53 -0.85
C ARG A 446 19.08 -25.11 0.08
N GLU A 447 19.07 -23.84 0.48
CA GLU A 447 18.06 -23.29 1.36
C GLU A 447 16.63 -23.70 1.00
N THR A 448 15.81 -23.86 2.03
CA THR A 448 14.47 -24.42 1.90
C THR A 448 13.59 -23.93 3.04
N VAL A 449 12.31 -23.75 2.75
CA VAL A 449 11.25 -23.60 3.74
C VAL A 449 10.40 -24.86 3.71
N LEU A 450 10.09 -25.40 4.90
CA LEU A 450 9.13 -26.47 5.11
C LEU A 450 7.93 -25.88 5.85
N HIS A 451 6.75 -26.05 5.27
CA HIS A 451 5.47 -25.74 5.89
C HIS A 451 4.75 -27.03 6.23
N LEU A 452 4.45 -27.24 7.51
CA LEU A 452 3.63 -28.35 7.99
C LEU A 452 2.27 -27.81 8.42
N LEU A 453 1.19 -28.38 7.90
CA LEU A 453 -0.17 -28.00 8.30
C LEU A 453 -0.98 -29.24 8.67
N ALA A 454 -1.67 -29.18 9.80
CA ALA A 454 -2.55 -30.24 10.27
C ALA A 454 -3.67 -30.48 9.26
N GLN A 455 -3.91 -31.75 8.95
CA GLN A 455 -5.01 -32.17 8.10
C GLN A 455 -6.32 -32.03 8.87
N ALA A 456 -7.35 -31.51 8.21
CA ALA A 456 -8.70 -31.57 8.75
C ALA A 456 -9.06 -33.04 9.00
N GLN A 457 -9.44 -33.36 10.24
CA GLN A 457 -9.95 -34.69 10.54
C GLN A 457 -11.25 -34.88 9.77
N ALA A 458 -11.33 -35.94 8.94
CA ALA A 458 -12.60 -36.36 8.39
C ALA A 458 -13.57 -36.63 9.55
N PRO A 459 -14.84 -36.18 9.50
CA PRO A 459 -15.81 -36.55 10.51
C PRO A 459 -15.84 -38.08 10.57
N SER A 460 -15.55 -38.63 11.74
CA SER A 460 -15.50 -40.07 11.95
C SER A 460 -16.84 -40.67 11.54
N SER A 461 -16.86 -41.46 10.47
CA SER A 461 -17.96 -42.37 10.20
C SER A 461 -18.08 -43.29 11.42
N ALA A 462 -19.24 -43.27 12.06
CA ALA A 462 -19.57 -44.20 13.11
C ALA A 462 -19.33 -45.62 12.59
N SER A 463 -18.35 -46.31 13.16
CA SER A 463 -18.06 -47.69 12.82
C SER A 463 -19.20 -48.56 13.31
N ILE A 464 -20.02 -49.06 12.38
CA ILE A 464 -20.82 -50.26 12.62
C ILE A 464 -19.83 -51.41 12.66
N ALA A 465 -19.63 -51.98 13.85
CA ALA A 465 -18.85 -53.18 14.03
C ALA A 465 -19.54 -54.35 13.32
N SER A 466 -18.94 -54.88 12.25
CA SER A 466 -19.22 -56.22 11.76
C SER A 466 -18.12 -57.17 12.24
N THR A 467 -18.48 -58.00 13.20
CA THR A 467 -17.74 -59.20 13.59
C THR A 467 -17.74 -60.20 12.44
N THR A 468 -16.55 -60.51 11.91
CA THR A 468 -16.29 -61.83 11.31
C THR A 468 -14.88 -62.29 11.62
N SER A 469 -14.81 -63.34 12.42
CA SER A 469 -13.67 -64.21 12.67
C SER A 469 -13.28 -65.02 11.42
N GLY A 470 -11.99 -65.17 11.14
CA GLY A 470 -11.48 -66.11 10.13
C GLY A 470 -9.95 -66.15 10.08
N THR A 471 -9.39 -67.35 10.11
CA THR A 471 -8.03 -67.72 10.53
C THR A 471 -7.05 -67.92 9.35
N SER A 472 -5.75 -67.85 9.68
CA SER A 472 -4.58 -68.60 9.14
C SER A 472 -3.95 -68.28 7.76
N GLY A 473 -2.66 -67.89 7.81
CA GLY A 473 -1.53 -68.70 7.29
C GLY A 473 -0.99 -68.42 5.88
N GLY A 474 0.34 -68.24 5.75
CA GLY A 474 1.06 -68.51 4.50
C GLY A 474 2.26 -67.60 4.17
N SER A 475 3.47 -68.11 4.43
CA SER A 475 4.78 -67.60 4.00
C SER A 475 4.98 -67.68 2.46
N THR A 476 5.77 -66.78 1.85
CA THR A 476 6.83 -67.16 0.88
C THR A 476 7.74 -65.99 0.46
N LEU A 477 9.05 -66.21 0.57
CA LEU A 477 10.14 -65.49 -0.10
C LEU A 477 10.05 -65.67 -1.64
N LEU A 478 10.37 -64.63 -2.42
CA LEU A 478 10.87 -64.81 -3.79
C LEU A 478 12.02 -63.83 -4.13
N THR A 479 13.15 -64.48 -4.39
CA THR A 479 14.40 -64.15 -5.07
C THR A 479 14.41 -63.04 -6.14
N SER A 480 15.48 -62.24 -6.10
CA SER A 480 15.94 -61.35 -7.17
C SER A 480 16.61 -62.14 -8.31
N GLN A 481 16.13 -61.99 -9.54
CA GLN A 481 16.90 -62.28 -10.75
C GLN A 481 17.03 -61.00 -11.59
N SER A 482 18.27 -60.67 -11.88
CA SER A 482 18.72 -59.60 -12.77
C SER A 482 18.54 -60.00 -14.22
N LEU A 483 17.87 -59.14 -15.01
CA LEU A 483 17.82 -59.20 -16.47
C LEU A 483 18.54 -57.97 -17.04
N THR A 484 19.67 -58.23 -17.70
CA THR A 484 20.41 -57.28 -18.53
C THR A 484 19.67 -57.11 -19.87
N VAL A 485 19.35 -55.87 -20.24
CA VAL A 485 18.99 -55.52 -21.62
C VAL A 485 19.87 -54.37 -22.08
N SER A 486 20.62 -54.65 -23.15
CA SER A 486 21.58 -53.80 -23.83
C SER A 486 20.94 -52.57 -24.46
N SER A 487 21.65 -51.46 -24.37
CA SER A 487 21.37 -50.17 -24.99
C SER A 487 21.70 -50.15 -26.48
N THR A 488 20.83 -49.57 -27.31
CA THR A 488 21.20 -48.93 -28.58
C THR A 488 20.35 -47.70 -28.91
N SER A 489 21.07 -46.56 -28.94
CA SER A 489 20.98 -45.34 -29.77
C SER A 489 19.85 -44.29 -29.67
N ASN A 490 20.34 -43.05 -29.82
CA ASN A 490 19.69 -41.79 -30.22
C ASN A 490 19.11 -40.90 -29.11
N ASN A 491 20.02 -40.20 -28.41
CA ASN A 491 19.69 -39.13 -27.47
C ASN A 491 19.93 -37.76 -28.13
N SER A 492 18.88 -37.20 -28.73
CA SER A 492 18.79 -35.79 -29.09
C SER A 492 17.43 -35.25 -28.63
N ASN A 493 17.45 -34.52 -27.51
CA ASN A 493 16.46 -33.54 -27.05
C ASN A 493 15.07 -34.06 -26.62
N ARG A 494 14.94 -34.52 -25.36
CA ARG A 494 13.69 -35.04 -24.81
C ARG A 494 13.33 -34.50 -23.41
N THR A 495 13.70 -33.26 -23.09
CA THR A 495 13.29 -32.60 -21.83
C THR A 495 11.88 -32.06 -21.95
N VAL A 496 10.94 -32.63 -21.18
CA VAL A 496 9.57 -32.13 -21.02
C VAL A 496 9.55 -31.26 -19.77
N SER A 497 9.15 -30.00 -19.89
CA SER A 497 9.12 -29.04 -18.77
C SER A 497 7.98 -29.35 -17.80
N ALA A 498 8.20 -29.12 -16.51
CA ALA A 498 7.14 -29.23 -15.52
C ALA A 498 6.04 -28.18 -15.78
N PRO A 499 4.76 -28.55 -15.64
CA PRO A 499 3.69 -27.57 -15.66
C PRO A 499 3.84 -26.53 -14.55
N THR A 500 3.38 -25.30 -14.77
CA THR A 500 3.14 -24.31 -13.72
C THR A 500 1.67 -24.36 -13.32
N ILE A 501 1.37 -24.16 -12.04
CA ILE A 501 0.00 -24.11 -11.49
C ILE A 501 -0.25 -22.67 -11.02
N THR A 502 -1.35 -22.06 -11.46
CA THR A 502 -1.70 -20.67 -11.10
C THR A 502 -3.17 -20.56 -10.68
N PRO A 503 -3.48 -20.15 -9.44
CA PRO A 503 -2.55 -19.89 -8.33
C PRO A 503 -1.76 -21.15 -7.92
N ASN A 504 -0.56 -21.01 -7.38
CA ASN A 504 0.28 -22.16 -6.97
C ASN A 504 -0.08 -22.68 -5.56
N GLY A 505 -1.38 -22.84 -5.31
CA GLY A 505 -1.94 -23.20 -4.00
C GLY A 505 -2.34 -22.00 -3.14
N GLY A 506 -2.77 -22.27 -1.91
CA GLY A 506 -3.20 -21.30 -0.91
C GLY A 506 -4.59 -21.58 -0.31
N ALA A 507 -4.91 -20.89 0.78
CA ALA A 507 -6.26 -20.85 1.29
C ALA A 507 -7.19 -20.09 0.33
N PHE A 508 -8.44 -20.52 0.23
CA PHE A 508 -9.51 -19.87 -0.52
C PHE A 508 -10.80 -19.90 0.31
N VAL A 509 -11.76 -19.06 -0.08
CA VAL A 509 -13.11 -19.04 0.49
C VAL A 509 -14.10 -19.28 -0.64
N GLY A 510 -14.95 -20.29 -0.49
CA GLY A 510 -15.92 -20.67 -1.53
C GLY A 510 -15.27 -21.43 -2.67
N SER A 511 -14.60 -20.75 -3.61
CA SER A 511 -13.89 -21.44 -4.70
C SER A 511 -12.74 -20.64 -5.31
N VAL A 512 -11.79 -21.33 -5.92
CA VAL A 512 -10.65 -20.75 -6.64
C VAL A 512 -10.54 -21.35 -8.05
N SER A 513 -10.30 -20.50 -9.04
CA SER A 513 -10.04 -20.91 -10.42
C SER A 513 -8.55 -21.17 -10.61
N VAL A 514 -8.20 -22.33 -11.16
CA VAL A 514 -6.84 -22.82 -11.33
C VAL A 514 -6.54 -23.04 -12.81
N THR A 515 -5.38 -22.56 -13.24
CA THR A 515 -4.84 -22.71 -14.59
C THR A 515 -3.52 -23.46 -14.55
N LEU A 516 -3.28 -24.26 -15.58
CA LEU A 516 -2.03 -24.98 -15.79
C LEU A 516 -1.37 -24.46 -17.07
N ALA A 517 -0.05 -24.28 -17.06
CA ALA A 517 0.71 -23.93 -18.26
C ALA A 517 1.98 -24.77 -18.36
N ASP A 518 2.49 -24.98 -19.57
CA ASP A 518 3.69 -25.77 -19.86
C ASP A 518 4.34 -25.14 -21.11
N ASN A 519 5.66 -24.99 -21.10
CA ASN A 519 6.43 -24.43 -22.21
C ASN A 519 6.91 -25.49 -23.22
N THR A 520 6.49 -26.76 -23.09
CA THR A 520 6.85 -27.85 -23.98
C THR A 520 6.00 -27.81 -25.26
N PRO A 521 6.55 -27.44 -26.43
CA PRO A 521 5.75 -27.32 -27.65
C PRO A 521 5.13 -28.66 -28.03
N GLY A 522 3.81 -28.73 -28.14
CA GLY A 522 3.08 -29.97 -28.46
C GLY A 522 3.03 -31.02 -27.33
N GLY A 523 3.35 -30.65 -26.09
CA GLY A 523 3.10 -31.47 -24.90
C GLY A 523 1.63 -31.45 -24.48
N SER A 524 1.20 -32.44 -23.68
CA SER A 524 -0.13 -32.47 -23.04
C SER A 524 0.01 -32.53 -21.52
N ILE A 525 -0.68 -31.64 -20.82
CA ILE A 525 -0.73 -31.62 -19.35
C ILE A 525 -1.88 -32.51 -18.86
N TYR A 526 -1.60 -33.33 -17.85
CA TYR A 526 -2.58 -34.13 -17.12
C TYR A 526 -2.49 -33.82 -15.64
N TYR A 527 -3.63 -33.79 -14.95
CA TYR A 527 -3.71 -33.40 -13.55
C TYR A 527 -4.67 -34.26 -12.71
N THR A 528 -4.48 -34.18 -11.41
CA THR A 528 -5.32 -34.77 -10.36
C THR A 528 -5.58 -33.70 -9.30
N MET A 529 -6.63 -33.87 -8.49
CA MET A 529 -6.99 -32.95 -7.39
C MET A 529 -7.01 -33.65 -6.02
N ASP A 530 -6.80 -34.97 -6.02
CA ASP A 530 -6.83 -35.85 -4.86
C ASP A 530 -5.42 -36.18 -4.32
N GLY A 531 -4.38 -35.58 -4.90
CA GLY A 531 -2.99 -35.83 -4.52
C GLY A 531 -2.34 -37.07 -5.13
N THR A 532 -3.02 -37.83 -5.99
CA THR A 532 -2.40 -38.94 -6.75
C THR A 532 -1.50 -38.43 -7.88
N SER A 533 -0.43 -39.14 -8.23
CA SER A 533 0.46 -38.70 -9.33
C SER A 533 -0.23 -38.81 -10.69
N PRO A 534 -0.22 -37.75 -11.53
CA PRO A 534 -0.88 -37.78 -12.83
C PRO A 534 -0.24 -38.78 -13.81
N THR A 535 -1.09 -39.47 -14.56
CA THR A 535 -0.76 -40.40 -15.66
C THR A 535 -1.44 -39.93 -16.96
N PRO A 536 -1.10 -40.50 -18.13
CA PRO A 536 -1.84 -40.22 -19.38
C PRO A 536 -3.33 -40.62 -19.35
N SER A 537 -3.77 -41.38 -18.34
CA SER A 537 -5.19 -41.70 -18.12
C SER A 537 -5.88 -40.76 -17.12
N SER A 538 -5.15 -39.83 -16.50
CA SER A 538 -5.70 -38.80 -15.61
C SER A 538 -6.46 -37.73 -16.41
N LYS A 539 -7.01 -36.73 -15.73
CA LYS A 539 -7.77 -35.67 -16.40
C LYS A 539 -6.83 -34.81 -17.23
N LYS A 540 -7.05 -34.75 -18.54
CA LYS A 540 -6.30 -33.88 -19.46
C LYS A 540 -6.70 -32.42 -19.23
N TYR A 541 -5.72 -31.53 -19.15
CA TYR A 541 -5.97 -30.09 -19.05
C TYR A 541 -6.48 -29.55 -20.39
N SER A 542 -7.61 -28.84 -20.36
CA SER A 542 -8.25 -28.24 -21.54
C SER A 542 -8.66 -26.78 -21.34
N GLY A 543 -8.37 -26.22 -20.15
CA GLY A 543 -8.77 -24.87 -19.75
C GLY A 543 -8.84 -24.75 -18.21
N PRO A 544 -9.08 -23.53 -17.68
CA PRO A 544 -9.18 -23.31 -16.24
C PRO A 544 -10.20 -24.24 -15.57
N PHE A 545 -9.93 -24.65 -14.33
CA PHE A 545 -10.83 -25.48 -13.53
C PHE A 545 -11.01 -24.93 -12.12
N THR A 546 -12.15 -25.20 -11.51
CA THR A 546 -12.51 -24.67 -10.19
C THR A 546 -12.24 -25.69 -9.10
N ILE A 547 -11.68 -25.21 -7.99
CA ILE A 547 -11.55 -25.93 -6.72
C ILE A 547 -12.51 -25.28 -5.73
N ALA A 548 -13.44 -26.06 -5.18
CA ALA A 548 -14.46 -25.58 -4.24
C ALA A 548 -14.36 -26.22 -2.85
N THR A 549 -13.42 -27.15 -2.67
CA THR A 549 -13.09 -27.81 -1.40
C THR A 549 -11.58 -28.04 -1.35
N ASN A 550 -11.04 -28.41 -0.18
CA ASN A 550 -9.60 -28.69 -0.05
C ASN A 550 -9.12 -29.64 -1.15
N ALA A 551 -8.09 -29.26 -1.88
CA ALA A 551 -7.58 -30.04 -3.00
C ALA A 551 -6.06 -29.97 -3.08
N LEU A 552 -5.44 -31.09 -3.43
CA LEU A 552 -4.03 -31.14 -3.79
C LEU A 552 -3.95 -31.34 -5.31
N VAL A 553 -3.71 -30.24 -6.02
CA VAL A 553 -3.51 -30.28 -7.46
C VAL A 553 -2.12 -30.80 -7.74
N LYS A 554 -2.03 -31.88 -8.53
CA LYS A 554 -0.77 -32.33 -9.13
C LYS A 554 -0.88 -32.29 -10.64
N ALA A 555 0.19 -31.90 -11.32
CA ALA A 555 0.23 -31.80 -12.77
C ALA A 555 1.53 -32.36 -13.36
N LYS A 556 1.42 -33.09 -14.48
CA LYS A 556 2.56 -33.54 -15.31
C LYS A 556 2.29 -33.29 -16.78
N ALA A 557 3.34 -32.92 -17.51
CA ALA A 557 3.31 -32.86 -18.97
C ALA A 557 3.86 -34.16 -19.58
N PHE A 558 3.26 -34.60 -20.68
CA PHE A 558 3.66 -35.79 -21.44
C PHE A 558 3.85 -35.45 -22.91
N LYS A 559 4.93 -35.97 -23.52
CA LYS A 559 5.20 -35.85 -24.95
C LYS A 559 6.02 -37.03 -25.45
N ASN A 560 5.57 -37.68 -26.54
CA ASN A 560 6.28 -38.77 -27.22
C ASN A 560 6.88 -39.80 -26.24
N ASN A 561 6.10 -40.34 -25.30
CA ASN A 561 6.53 -41.29 -24.25
C ASN A 561 7.54 -40.75 -23.21
N ALA A 562 7.79 -39.44 -23.15
CA ALA A 562 8.53 -38.77 -22.07
C ALA A 562 7.56 -38.02 -21.15
N GLN A 563 7.96 -37.82 -19.89
CA GLN A 563 7.19 -37.11 -18.86
C GLN A 563 8.04 -36.03 -18.19
N SER A 564 7.41 -34.96 -17.72
CA SER A 564 8.04 -33.94 -16.88
C SER A 564 8.21 -34.41 -15.44
N SER A 565 8.91 -33.62 -14.62
CA SER A 565 8.71 -33.64 -13.16
C SER A 565 7.28 -33.21 -12.80
N GLU A 566 6.85 -33.58 -11.59
CA GLU A 566 5.52 -33.28 -11.07
C GLU A 566 5.48 -31.88 -10.47
N ALA A 567 4.50 -31.07 -10.88
CA ALA A 567 4.15 -29.84 -10.21
C ALA A 567 3.04 -30.11 -9.19
N SER A 568 3.07 -29.44 -8.04
CA SER A 568 2.07 -29.60 -6.98
C SER A 568 1.69 -28.26 -6.36
N ALA A 569 0.39 -28.08 -6.10
CA ALA A 569 -0.19 -26.90 -5.49
C ALA A 569 -1.34 -27.32 -4.56
N TRP A 570 -1.28 -26.91 -3.30
CA TRP A 570 -2.29 -27.25 -2.29
C TRP A 570 -3.29 -26.12 -2.08
N PHE A 571 -4.58 -26.40 -2.05
CA PHE A 571 -5.65 -25.44 -1.87
C PHE A 571 -6.51 -25.80 -0.65
N SER A 572 -6.85 -24.82 0.18
CA SER A 572 -7.63 -25.01 1.42
C SER A 572 -8.83 -24.08 1.49
N ASP A 573 -10.05 -24.63 1.58
CA ASP A 573 -11.22 -23.85 1.97
C ASP A 573 -11.14 -23.51 3.47
N THR A 574 -11.27 -22.23 3.80
CA THR A 574 -11.16 -21.71 5.17
C THR A 574 -12.51 -21.35 5.82
N GLY A 575 -13.64 -21.59 5.13
CA GLY A 575 -14.97 -21.36 5.68
C GLY A 575 -15.54 -19.95 5.43
N THR A 576 -16.72 -19.65 6.01
CA THR A 576 -17.69 -18.66 5.50
C THR A 576 -17.15 -17.24 5.27
N ALA A 577 -17.28 -16.77 4.03
CA ALA A 577 -17.10 -15.38 3.64
C ALA A 577 -17.89 -14.42 4.56
N THR A 578 -17.27 -13.30 4.93
CA THR A 578 -18.00 -12.19 5.54
C THR A 578 -19.09 -11.72 4.57
N SER A 579 -20.33 -11.55 5.07
CA SER A 579 -21.44 -11.12 4.24
C SER A 579 -21.17 -9.73 3.65
N PHE A 580 -21.52 -9.54 2.38
CA PHE A 580 -21.44 -8.23 1.73
C PHE A 580 -22.24 -7.19 2.50
N ASN A 581 -21.63 -6.05 2.81
CA ASN A 581 -22.28 -4.89 3.40
C ASN A 581 -21.58 -3.61 2.94
N PHE A 582 -22.30 -2.49 2.89
CA PHE A 582 -21.80 -1.19 2.44
C PHE A 582 -22.56 -0.05 3.14
N THR A 583 -22.02 1.17 3.10
CA THR A 583 -22.70 2.40 3.52
C THR A 583 -22.99 3.32 2.34
N LEU A 584 -24.01 4.19 2.45
CA LEU A 584 -24.37 5.18 1.43
C LEU A 584 -24.41 6.60 2.01
N ALA A 585 -23.70 7.53 1.39
CA ALA A 585 -23.67 8.96 1.75
C ALA A 585 -23.96 9.87 0.55
N ASN A 586 -24.31 11.14 0.81
CA ASN A 586 -24.53 12.18 -0.21
C ASN A 586 -23.77 13.48 0.13
N SER A 587 -23.60 14.40 -0.84
CA SER A 587 -22.83 15.64 -0.66
C SER A 587 -23.62 16.81 -0.06
N GLY A 588 -24.64 16.50 0.74
CA GLY A 588 -25.46 17.46 1.49
C GLY A 588 -26.61 18.09 0.69
N ASP A 589 -27.31 18.99 1.35
CA ASP A 589 -28.47 19.73 0.81
C ASP A 589 -28.11 20.53 -0.45
N LYS A 590 -29.09 20.70 -1.34
CA LYS A 590 -28.92 21.37 -2.64
C LYS A 590 -29.94 22.47 -2.84
N LEU A 591 -29.52 23.53 -3.52
CA LEU A 591 -30.37 24.63 -3.96
C LEU A 591 -30.40 24.69 -5.49
N VAL A 592 -31.59 24.86 -6.06
CA VAL A 592 -31.80 25.01 -7.50
C VAL A 592 -32.89 26.04 -7.77
N ASN A 593 -32.73 26.83 -8.82
CA ASN A 593 -33.81 27.71 -9.28
C ASN A 593 -34.77 26.92 -10.18
N ALA A 594 -36.08 27.19 -10.08
CA ALA A 594 -37.07 26.57 -10.96
C ALA A 594 -36.70 26.79 -12.45
N GLY A 595 -36.67 25.70 -13.22
CA GLY A 595 -36.22 25.68 -14.63
C GLY A 595 -34.74 25.36 -14.82
N SER A 596 -33.99 25.13 -13.74
CA SER A 596 -32.55 24.80 -13.77
C SER A 596 -32.26 23.39 -13.25
N SER A 597 -30.99 22.99 -13.23
CA SER A 597 -30.53 21.72 -12.67
C SER A 597 -29.44 21.90 -11.62
N VAL A 598 -29.30 20.89 -10.75
CA VAL A 598 -28.25 20.80 -9.72
C VAL A 598 -27.80 19.36 -9.56
N SER A 599 -26.56 19.13 -9.14
CA SER A 599 -26.00 17.80 -8.92
C SER A 599 -25.71 17.52 -7.44
N ASN A 600 -25.90 16.26 -7.04
CA ASN A 600 -25.53 15.71 -5.73
C ASN A 600 -24.66 14.47 -5.93
N THR A 601 -23.53 14.40 -5.22
CA THR A 601 -22.60 13.27 -5.32
C THR A 601 -22.96 12.23 -4.28
N LEU A 602 -23.20 11.01 -4.74
CA LEU A 602 -23.49 9.87 -3.89
C LEU A 602 -22.25 9.00 -3.78
N THR A 603 -21.93 8.56 -2.57
CA THR A 603 -20.76 7.72 -2.30
C THR A 603 -21.24 6.44 -1.62
N ALA A 604 -21.02 5.30 -2.28
CA ALA A 604 -21.20 3.98 -1.69
C ALA A 604 -19.84 3.44 -1.26
N THR A 605 -19.67 3.08 0.02
CA THR A 605 -18.40 2.60 0.58
C THR A 605 -18.55 1.17 1.07
N LEU A 606 -17.68 0.27 0.63
CA LEU A 606 -17.70 -1.13 1.07
C LEU A 606 -17.42 -1.20 2.57
N SER A 607 -18.25 -1.93 3.32
CA SER A 607 -18.11 -2.10 4.77
C SER A 607 -17.62 -3.49 5.15
N SER A 608 -18.09 -4.54 4.47
CA SER A 608 -17.63 -5.92 4.69
C SER A 608 -17.92 -6.81 3.48
N GLY A 609 -17.25 -7.97 3.41
CA GLY A 609 -17.41 -8.93 2.31
C GLY A 609 -16.77 -8.48 1.00
N SER A 610 -16.94 -9.28 -0.06
CA SER A 610 -16.48 -8.91 -1.41
C SER A 610 -17.47 -7.93 -2.06
N SER A 611 -16.95 -6.90 -2.71
CA SER A 611 -17.78 -5.91 -3.41
C SER A 611 -18.72 -6.56 -4.42
N GLN A 612 -20.01 -6.25 -4.32
CA GLN A 612 -21.04 -6.62 -5.28
C GLN A 612 -21.63 -5.35 -5.90
N ALA A 613 -22.14 -5.44 -7.13
CA ALA A 613 -22.79 -4.30 -7.77
C ALA A 613 -24.04 -3.87 -6.98
N VAL A 614 -24.16 -2.57 -6.72
CA VAL A 614 -25.32 -1.92 -6.11
C VAL A 614 -25.97 -0.98 -7.12
N SER A 615 -27.30 -0.86 -7.08
CA SER A 615 -28.09 -0.01 -7.98
C SER A 615 -28.73 1.14 -7.21
N PHE A 616 -28.72 2.34 -7.77
CA PHE A 616 -29.27 3.55 -7.16
C PHE A 616 -30.68 3.87 -7.66
N THR A 617 -31.53 4.34 -6.75
CA THR A 617 -32.86 4.88 -7.03
C THR A 617 -33.08 6.16 -6.23
N VAL A 618 -33.89 7.08 -6.77
CA VAL A 618 -34.22 8.35 -6.11
C VAL A 618 -35.74 8.48 -5.99
N SER A 619 -36.21 8.98 -4.86
CA SER A 619 -37.63 9.29 -4.59
C SER A 619 -37.76 10.62 -3.83
N GLY A 620 -38.99 11.15 -3.75
CA GLY A 620 -39.28 12.43 -3.09
C GLY A 620 -39.09 13.67 -3.97
N LEU A 621 -38.84 13.50 -5.27
CA LEU A 621 -38.72 14.63 -6.21
C LEU A 621 -40.04 15.41 -6.32
N PRO A 622 -40.02 16.76 -6.34
CA PRO A 622 -41.22 17.57 -6.55
C PRO A 622 -41.82 17.38 -7.94
N SER A 623 -43.11 17.71 -8.09
CA SER A 623 -43.78 17.70 -9.40
C SER A 623 -43.06 18.63 -10.39
N GLY A 624 -42.70 18.13 -11.56
CA GLY A 624 -41.93 18.89 -12.56
C GLY A 624 -40.41 18.73 -12.46
N ALA A 625 -39.91 17.97 -11.47
CA ALA A 625 -38.50 17.61 -11.39
C ALA A 625 -38.21 16.17 -11.84
N THR A 626 -37.04 15.94 -12.42
CA THR A 626 -36.52 14.62 -12.81
C THR A 626 -35.13 14.40 -12.23
N GLY A 627 -34.78 13.14 -11.93
CA GLY A 627 -33.47 12.74 -11.41
C GLY A 627 -32.79 11.74 -12.34
N SER A 628 -31.50 11.94 -12.61
CA SER A 628 -30.68 11.04 -13.44
C SER A 628 -29.31 10.78 -12.80
N PHE A 629 -28.86 9.54 -12.80
CA PHE A 629 -27.53 9.16 -12.29
C PHE A 629 -26.50 9.12 -13.43
N SER A 630 -25.28 9.60 -13.18
CA SER A 630 -24.15 9.40 -14.10
C SER A 630 -23.82 7.91 -14.29
N SER A 631 -24.07 7.10 -13.26
CA SER A 631 -24.08 5.64 -13.32
C SER A 631 -25.15 5.10 -12.39
N ALA A 632 -26.15 4.41 -12.95
CA ALA A 632 -27.28 3.86 -12.18
C ALA A 632 -26.89 2.68 -11.28
N SER A 633 -25.72 2.10 -11.48
CA SER A 633 -25.14 1.06 -10.63
C SER A 633 -23.63 1.18 -10.55
N CYS A 634 -23.03 0.76 -9.44
CA CYS A 634 -21.58 0.62 -9.31
C CYS A 634 -21.21 -0.43 -8.25
N SER A 635 -19.94 -0.81 -8.17
CA SER A 635 -19.41 -1.76 -7.18
C SER A 635 -18.68 -0.99 -6.08
N PRO A 636 -19.15 -0.99 -4.82
CA PRO A 636 -18.52 -0.22 -3.73
C PRO A 636 -17.06 -0.64 -3.46
N THR A 637 -16.12 0.27 -3.21
CA THR A 637 -16.31 1.71 -3.01
C THR A 637 -16.37 2.47 -4.35
N CYS A 638 -17.44 3.24 -4.54
CA CYS A 638 -17.71 3.97 -5.77
C CYS A 638 -18.53 5.23 -5.52
N SER A 639 -18.59 6.12 -6.52
CA SER A 639 -19.45 7.30 -6.50
C SER A 639 -20.32 7.39 -7.75
N SER A 640 -21.49 8.04 -7.61
CA SER A 640 -22.40 8.35 -8.71
C SER A 640 -22.98 9.74 -8.51
N THR A 641 -23.07 10.52 -9.60
CA THR A 641 -23.64 11.87 -9.55
C THR A 641 -25.12 11.80 -9.88
N LEU A 642 -25.97 12.17 -8.93
CA LEU A 642 -27.39 12.41 -9.16
C LEU A 642 -27.60 13.86 -9.63
N THR A 643 -28.01 14.03 -10.88
CA THR A 643 -28.45 15.32 -11.42
C THR A 643 -29.95 15.44 -11.32
N ILE A 644 -30.43 16.49 -10.66
CA ILE A 644 -31.85 16.84 -10.56
C ILE A 644 -32.11 18.03 -11.46
N SER A 645 -33.04 17.90 -12.40
CA SER A 645 -33.49 18.95 -13.31
C SER A 645 -34.91 19.36 -12.98
N THR A 646 -35.19 20.66 -12.93
CA THR A 646 -36.52 21.22 -12.61
C THR A 646 -37.12 21.94 -13.82
N SER A 647 -38.44 21.93 -13.94
CA SER A 647 -39.19 22.80 -14.86
C SER A 647 -39.43 24.19 -14.26
N GLY A 648 -39.75 25.17 -15.09
CA GLY A 648 -40.16 26.51 -14.62
C GLY A 648 -41.47 26.53 -13.79
N SER A 649 -42.23 25.44 -13.82
CA SER A 649 -43.45 25.24 -13.00
C SER A 649 -43.21 24.38 -11.75
N THR A 650 -41.97 23.97 -11.49
CA THR A 650 -41.64 23.17 -10.29
C THR A 650 -41.94 24.03 -9.05
N PRO A 651 -42.73 23.53 -8.08
CA PRO A 651 -43.11 24.31 -6.90
C PRO A 651 -41.90 24.77 -6.09
N ILE A 652 -41.95 26.01 -5.61
CA ILE A 652 -40.93 26.60 -4.73
C ILE A 652 -41.11 26.01 -3.32
N GLY A 653 -40.01 25.62 -2.67
CA GLY A 653 -40.03 25.05 -1.33
C GLY A 653 -38.91 24.07 -1.07
N ASN A 654 -38.97 23.42 0.10
CA ASN A 654 -38.00 22.43 0.55
C ASN A 654 -38.58 21.03 0.39
N PHE A 655 -37.88 20.16 -0.35
CA PHE A 655 -38.32 18.80 -0.64
C PHE A 655 -37.31 17.80 -0.07
N PRO A 656 -37.73 16.86 0.80
CA PRO A 656 -36.87 15.79 1.27
C PRO A 656 -36.67 14.75 0.17
N ILE A 657 -35.45 14.66 -0.35
CA ILE A 657 -35.07 13.70 -1.38
C ILE A 657 -34.45 12.49 -0.70
N SER A 658 -34.95 11.29 -1.01
CA SER A 658 -34.39 10.02 -0.54
C SER A 658 -33.70 9.29 -1.69
N VAL A 659 -32.50 8.81 -1.44
CA VAL A 659 -31.73 7.98 -2.38
C VAL A 659 -31.51 6.62 -1.73
N THR A 660 -31.91 5.57 -2.43
CA THR A 660 -31.76 4.18 -1.99
C THR A 660 -30.81 3.45 -2.91
N SER A 661 -29.87 2.70 -2.33
CA SER A 661 -28.96 1.82 -3.04
C SER A 661 -29.18 0.36 -2.59
N THR A 662 -29.29 -0.56 -3.55
CA THR A 662 -29.56 -1.98 -3.27
C THR A 662 -28.60 -2.89 -4.05
N GLY A 663 -28.00 -3.87 -3.40
CA GLY A 663 -27.16 -4.89 -4.03
C GLY A 663 -26.70 -5.95 -3.03
N GLY A 664 -26.36 -7.15 -3.51
CA GLY A 664 -25.85 -8.25 -2.67
C GLY A 664 -26.70 -8.61 -1.44
N GLY A 665 -28.02 -8.40 -1.51
CA GLY A 665 -28.95 -8.66 -0.40
C GLY A 665 -29.05 -7.54 0.65
N VAL A 666 -28.32 -6.43 0.48
CA VAL A 666 -28.29 -5.28 1.39
C VAL A 666 -28.94 -4.05 0.74
N THR A 667 -29.66 -3.27 1.55
CA THR A 667 -30.29 -2.00 1.16
C THR A 667 -29.80 -0.89 2.07
N GLN A 668 -29.34 0.22 1.49
CA GLN A 668 -28.93 1.43 2.21
C GLN A 668 -29.67 2.65 1.68
N THR A 669 -29.99 3.60 2.56
CA THR A 669 -30.70 4.83 2.22
C THR A 669 -30.00 6.04 2.80
N THR A 670 -29.94 7.12 2.02
CA THR A 670 -29.49 8.44 2.46
C THR A 670 -30.51 9.49 2.02
N ALA A 671 -30.58 10.62 2.72
CA ALA A 671 -31.52 11.69 2.41
C ALA A 671 -30.84 13.07 2.46
N PHE A 672 -31.38 14.01 1.70
CA PHE A 672 -30.98 15.42 1.70
C PHE A 672 -32.17 16.31 1.33
N THR A 673 -32.06 17.60 1.60
CA THR A 673 -33.08 18.60 1.25
C THR A 673 -32.75 19.25 -0.09
N LEU A 674 -33.70 19.24 -1.03
CA LEU A 674 -33.67 20.06 -2.23
C LEU A 674 -34.51 21.32 -2.00
N THR A 675 -33.85 22.49 -2.03
CA THR A 675 -34.51 23.79 -1.98
C THR A 675 -34.71 24.31 -3.40
N VAL A 676 -35.98 24.47 -3.82
CA VAL A 676 -36.35 25.08 -5.10
C VAL A 676 -36.68 26.55 -4.88
N SER A 677 -35.96 27.44 -5.56
CA SER A 677 -36.11 28.90 -5.47
C SER A 677 -36.66 29.51 -6.77
N SER A 678 -37.23 30.72 -6.68
CA SER A 678 -37.69 31.45 -7.87
C SER A 678 -36.53 32.12 -8.61
N THR A 679 -36.56 32.06 -9.94
CA THR A 679 -35.71 32.90 -10.80
C THR A 679 -36.32 34.29 -10.91
N VAL A 680 -35.72 35.30 -10.28
CA VAL A 680 -36.19 36.70 -10.41
C VAL A 680 -35.72 37.24 -11.76
N VAL A 681 -36.62 37.38 -12.73
CA VAL A 681 -36.37 38.17 -13.95
C VAL A 681 -36.78 39.62 -13.70
N SER A 682 -35.81 40.53 -13.73
CA SER A 682 -36.05 41.98 -13.66
C SER A 682 -36.67 42.47 -14.98
N THR A 683 -37.82 43.14 -14.91
CA THR A 683 -38.43 43.84 -16.05
C THR A 683 -38.09 45.33 -15.99
N VAL A 684 -37.58 45.89 -17.09
CA VAL A 684 -37.33 47.33 -17.24
C VAL A 684 -38.60 48.09 -17.65
N ALA A 685 -38.67 49.40 -17.35
CA ALA A 685 -39.83 50.24 -17.65
C ALA A 685 -40.09 50.31 -19.16
N THR A 686 -41.38 50.30 -19.54
CA THR A 686 -41.80 50.40 -20.94
C THR A 686 -41.36 51.75 -21.54
N PRO A 687 -40.73 51.75 -22.73
CA PRO A 687 -40.37 53.01 -23.39
C PRO A 687 -41.60 53.85 -23.77
N THR A 688 -41.47 55.17 -23.65
CA THR A 688 -42.45 56.17 -24.11
C THR A 688 -41.96 56.84 -25.38
N VAL A 689 -42.83 56.99 -26.38
CA VAL A 689 -42.54 57.64 -27.68
C VAL A 689 -43.22 59.01 -27.73
N THR A 690 -42.49 60.07 -28.12
CA THR A 690 -42.99 61.46 -28.21
C THR A 690 -42.59 62.12 -29.53
N PRO A 691 -43.54 62.67 -30.32
CA PRO A 691 -44.99 62.62 -30.10
C PRO A 691 -45.52 61.18 -30.24
N ASN A 692 -46.53 60.82 -29.44
CA ASN A 692 -47.13 59.48 -29.44
C ASN A 692 -48.15 59.31 -30.59
N GLY A 693 -47.75 59.69 -31.80
CA GLY A 693 -48.57 59.70 -33.01
C GLY A 693 -49.17 61.07 -33.37
N GLY A 694 -49.63 61.19 -34.62
CA GLY A 694 -50.20 62.40 -35.19
C GLY A 694 -49.87 62.58 -36.68
N SER A 695 -50.46 63.58 -37.33
CA SER A 695 -50.12 63.97 -38.71
C SER A 695 -49.07 65.09 -38.70
N PHE A 696 -48.16 65.06 -39.69
CA PHE A 696 -47.13 66.08 -39.86
C PHE A 696 -47.03 66.51 -41.32
N LEU A 697 -46.57 67.73 -41.57
CA LEU A 697 -46.22 68.23 -42.89
C LEU A 697 -44.70 68.13 -43.06
N SER A 698 -44.25 67.55 -44.17
CA SER A 698 -42.84 67.29 -44.52
C SER A 698 -42.10 66.29 -43.61
N SER A 699 -41.90 66.58 -42.32
CA SER A 699 -41.22 65.67 -41.38
C SER A 699 -41.58 65.87 -39.92
N VAL A 700 -41.44 64.84 -39.07
CA VAL A 700 -41.55 64.91 -37.61
C VAL A 700 -40.33 64.29 -36.92
N SER A 701 -39.87 64.89 -35.83
CA SER A 701 -38.83 64.33 -34.96
C SER A 701 -39.47 63.56 -33.81
N VAL A 702 -39.09 62.29 -33.66
CA VAL A 702 -39.62 61.35 -32.67
C VAL A 702 -38.54 61.00 -31.66
N SER A 703 -38.80 61.28 -30.38
CA SER A 703 -37.94 60.92 -29.27
C SER A 703 -38.51 59.74 -28.48
N ILE A 704 -37.66 58.82 -28.06
CA ILE A 704 -38.01 57.64 -27.26
C ILE A 704 -37.22 57.68 -25.95
N ALA A 705 -37.89 57.39 -24.82
CA ALA A 705 -37.26 57.37 -23.51
C ALA A 705 -37.77 56.20 -22.66
N THR A 706 -36.99 55.73 -21.69
CA THR A 706 -37.43 54.79 -20.65
C THR A 706 -37.01 55.32 -19.28
N ALA A 707 -37.82 55.05 -18.26
CA ALA A 707 -37.52 55.44 -16.87
C ALA A 707 -36.40 54.59 -16.23
N THR A 708 -36.05 53.44 -16.84
CA THR A 708 -34.97 52.59 -16.34
C THR A 708 -33.61 53.09 -16.83
N SER A 709 -32.86 53.74 -15.94
CA SER A 709 -31.50 54.21 -16.23
C SER A 709 -30.60 53.06 -16.70
N GLY A 710 -29.88 53.26 -17.80
CA GLY A 710 -28.97 52.25 -18.38
C GLY A 710 -29.61 51.20 -19.28
N ALA A 711 -30.95 51.14 -19.39
CA ALA A 711 -31.62 50.20 -20.30
C ALA A 711 -31.43 50.61 -21.77
N SER A 712 -31.21 49.62 -22.64
CA SER A 712 -31.05 49.87 -24.08
C SER A 712 -32.41 49.80 -24.78
N ILE A 713 -32.77 50.83 -25.54
CA ILE A 713 -34.05 50.90 -26.26
C ILE A 713 -33.84 50.54 -27.72
N TYR A 714 -34.63 49.60 -28.22
CA TYR A 714 -34.65 49.22 -29.64
C TYR A 714 -36.02 49.53 -30.24
N TYR A 715 -36.05 49.95 -31.51
CA TYR A 715 -37.27 50.37 -32.18
C TYR A 715 -37.37 49.88 -33.63
N THR A 716 -38.59 49.94 -34.15
CA THR A 716 -38.96 49.68 -35.56
C THR A 716 -39.90 50.79 -36.02
N THR A 717 -39.94 51.06 -37.32
CA THR A 717 -40.81 52.09 -37.95
C THR A 717 -41.86 51.50 -38.88
N ASP A 718 -41.84 50.19 -39.10
CA ASP A 718 -42.77 49.43 -39.94
C ASP A 718 -43.93 48.80 -39.15
N GLY A 719 -43.98 49.01 -37.82
CA GLY A 719 -45.00 48.46 -36.93
C GLY A 719 -44.74 47.03 -36.43
N THR A 720 -43.60 46.41 -36.77
CA THR A 720 -43.20 45.11 -36.21
C THR A 720 -42.72 45.23 -34.75
N SER A 721 -42.79 44.18 -33.94
CA SER A 721 -42.37 44.24 -32.52
C SER A 721 -40.83 44.23 -32.40
N PRO A 722 -40.20 45.21 -31.70
CA PRO A 722 -38.74 45.28 -31.61
C PRO A 722 -38.11 44.14 -30.80
N THR A 723 -36.93 43.69 -31.25
CA THR A 723 -36.02 42.76 -30.56
C THR A 723 -34.65 43.42 -30.35
N GLN A 724 -33.71 42.79 -29.65
CA GLN A 724 -32.33 43.31 -29.50
C GLN A 724 -31.54 43.37 -30.83
N SER A 725 -32.06 42.77 -31.90
CA SER A 725 -31.50 42.90 -33.25
C SER A 725 -32.15 44.00 -34.08
N SER A 726 -33.19 44.66 -33.56
CA SER A 726 -33.79 45.84 -34.19
C SER A 726 -32.86 47.06 -34.09
N THR A 727 -33.28 48.20 -34.61
CA THR A 727 -32.44 49.41 -34.59
C THR A 727 -32.32 49.95 -33.16
N LEU A 728 -31.08 50.09 -32.67
CA LEU A 728 -30.79 50.70 -31.38
C LEU A 728 -31.08 52.20 -31.43
N TYR A 729 -31.85 52.69 -30.45
CA TYR A 729 -32.18 54.10 -30.32
C TYR A 729 -31.04 54.87 -29.65
N ASN A 730 -30.35 55.72 -30.42
CA ASN A 730 -29.22 56.53 -29.96
C ASN A 730 -29.46 58.05 -30.05
N GLY A 731 -30.69 58.47 -30.37
CA GLY A 731 -31.07 59.87 -30.56
C GLY A 731 -32.39 59.99 -31.30
N ALA A 732 -32.96 61.20 -31.32
CA ALA A 732 -34.25 61.44 -31.95
C ALA A 732 -34.27 61.03 -33.44
N ILE A 733 -35.38 60.43 -33.87
CA ILE A 733 -35.55 59.85 -35.21
C ILE A 733 -36.41 60.80 -36.04
N THR A 734 -35.96 61.19 -37.23
CA THR A 734 -36.75 61.99 -38.16
C THR A 734 -37.53 61.10 -39.12
N LEU A 735 -38.86 61.23 -39.12
CA LEU A 735 -39.74 60.57 -40.08
C LEU A 735 -40.17 61.58 -41.15
N THR A 736 -39.98 61.23 -42.43
CA THR A 736 -40.37 62.05 -43.59
C THR A 736 -41.56 61.47 -44.37
N SER A 737 -42.05 60.30 -43.95
CA SER A 737 -43.22 59.61 -44.49
C SER A 737 -43.98 58.89 -43.38
N SER A 738 -45.21 58.43 -43.66
CA SER A 738 -46.04 57.71 -42.70
C SER A 738 -45.35 56.44 -42.21
N ALA A 739 -45.27 56.26 -40.88
CA ALA A 739 -44.62 55.13 -40.23
C ALA A 739 -45.28 54.80 -38.88
N VAL A 740 -45.08 53.58 -38.38
CA VAL A 740 -45.54 53.14 -37.06
C VAL A 740 -44.33 52.83 -36.19
N VAL A 741 -44.07 53.67 -35.19
CA VAL A 741 -42.95 53.46 -34.27
C VAL A 741 -43.37 52.53 -33.13
N LYS A 742 -42.69 51.38 -33.02
CA LYS A 742 -42.74 50.53 -31.81
C LYS A 742 -41.39 50.52 -31.15
N ALA A 743 -41.36 50.52 -29.81
CA ALA A 743 -40.12 50.54 -29.03
C ALA A 743 -40.16 49.53 -27.87
N LYS A 744 -39.03 48.90 -27.56
CA LYS A 744 -38.86 47.98 -26.44
C LYS A 744 -37.50 48.21 -25.77
N ALA A 745 -37.50 48.32 -24.43
CA ALA A 745 -36.28 48.40 -23.63
C ALA A 745 -35.85 47.01 -23.15
N PHE A 746 -34.54 46.80 -23.03
CA PHE A 746 -33.91 45.59 -22.50
C PHE A 746 -32.91 45.94 -21.40
#